data_AF-A0A970WIE7-F1
#
_entry.id   AF-A0A970WIE7-F1
#
_cell.length_a   1.000
_cell.length_b   1.000
_cell.length_c   1.000
_cell.angle_alpha   90.00
_cell.angle_beta   90.00
_cell.angle_gamma   90.00
#
_symmetry.space_group_name_H-M   'P 1'
#
loop_
_entity.id
_entity.type
_entity.pdbx_description
1 polymer ?
#
loop_
_entity_poly.entity_id
_entity_poly.type
_entity_poly.pdbx_seq_one_letter_code
_entity_poly.pdbx_strand_id
1 'polypeptide(L)'
;MKCSRLGLAVPVAVALATVCLATTMASESQVGGEKTPVLHLHTEFLPYKQLEENDLAYRLGREVVRQAFLLAAREELGLMTCDETLHETPPENSEVIDLMVIERANISGQWRLSLVKPEEGKDIHETKPLWTKSFKTAVGGTRVYGHLIPKLEEDSRGDFVEALRMAGLEGEKPGPTEPSSPSDEIEKALLEVDFIAQYGAVRSAHRAIAAHGESPDWLSVLVRGYANLAMLTQHQWNTSSEVFTARAWLYAQRMYASKKERDFAIWNRAYAWALGGTFQHAEEDLERLQRRRTERETAGAGEYVPPAWTKLIRPYVMCDRTAVRKVGDENPELRGWATRLDFQLASAYRQSQWMFEAAAAARRECPTAYGVYFELAHHGQTLGATRTGAQLGPLMFGAHVAAGLLALSDLPDKFRAVLSIDRIPSRLIDNVFGDPNPRDEFSAAPTYAARYLRKKSAELADGDPSWSILAFLLEEEQFVQIANSLRVSLNATEHSVADDVASVLPLVKDHRFAAYIDSYRYRWPHERVEMQELLKDLVIEDPRRNMSGMLHRVWWIKDSRRQSIGKFAYQVAGRNFTFAGMLEYVYPDSPSWNPEDARFAAIFAREFAGIAPHCETATRMAVQAAEDPSIEDLQKWESELKNDPTAFRILAYRYYAKQDKPAAMRCYERSLACLPTFSTARDLANLHFELGDREKWEQTLLDYLKSENLGLEHAMAHQQLANGLCSWGDWQKARHHAEQAGGTWAAWGLNTASFVCEGLADWKASEEWMREKSTNYPTGSGIDWYLWCKRTGRGDLDAARKLALEYCQRNSETKTAKGLAKRGTYFLLEDQLDKALESFRKAFDAEPSYFAGMMAVQLAREPNDAASREKIISAIKEMVEKAREKPDYDGKRDEAGLAVLEWLKTGDTSPERLEKLDGLVAPIDSAGRSAFTYVVGRKLAALGQPEAAEKYWRRALVTPGYHTDAATLAGMELAKRHGTSRPDDDVLDEEDLWPKPAEE
;
A
#
# COMPACT_ATOMS: atom_id res chain seq x y z
N MET A 1 -41.76 -20.77 28.31
CA MET A 1 -43.03 -21.30 27.76
C MET A 1 -42.78 -22.68 27.17
N LYS A 2 -43.58 -23.67 27.59
CA LYS A 2 -43.56 -25.07 27.12
C LYS A 2 -44.31 -25.22 25.79
N CYS A 3 -43.95 -26.27 25.06
CA CYS A 3 -44.70 -27.07 24.06
C CYS A 3 -43.90 -27.20 22.75
N SER A 4 -43.76 -28.35 22.09
CA SER A 4 -44.03 -29.76 22.39
C SER A 4 -43.49 -30.58 21.20
N ARG A 5 -43.03 -31.79 21.50
CA ARG A 5 -42.47 -32.80 20.59
C ARG A 5 -43.42 -33.18 19.44
N LEU A 6 -42.86 -33.50 18.29
CA LEU A 6 -43.34 -34.56 17.40
C LEU A 6 -42.15 -35.17 16.68
N GLY A 7 -41.88 -36.44 16.99
CA GLY A 7 -40.84 -37.25 16.37
C GLY A 7 -41.37 -37.97 15.14
N LEU A 8 -40.47 -38.22 14.19
CA LEU A 8 -40.63 -39.23 13.16
C LEU A 8 -39.24 -39.84 12.91
N ALA A 9 -39.09 -41.08 13.37
CA ALA A 9 -37.98 -41.96 13.04
C ALA A 9 -38.29 -42.66 11.71
N VAL A 10 -37.32 -42.67 10.79
CA VAL A 10 -37.29 -43.53 9.60
C VAL A 10 -35.85 -44.06 9.45
N PRO A 11 -35.65 -45.35 9.14
CA PRO A 11 -34.41 -46.05 9.43
C PRO A 11 -33.36 -45.88 8.33
N VAL A 12 -32.09 -45.83 8.76
CA VAL A 12 -30.91 -45.90 7.90
C VAL A 12 -30.75 -47.35 7.43
N ALA A 13 -31.11 -47.60 6.16
CA ALA A 13 -30.75 -48.82 5.45
C ALA A 13 -29.45 -48.56 4.67
N VAL A 14 -28.35 -49.13 5.16
CA VAL A 14 -27.05 -49.20 4.46
C VAL A 14 -27.18 -50.25 3.35
N ALA A 15 -27.24 -49.80 2.09
CA ALA A 15 -27.06 -50.67 0.94
C ALA A 15 -25.60 -50.56 0.47
N LEU A 16 -24.78 -51.54 0.87
CA LEU A 16 -23.50 -51.85 0.26
C LEU A 16 -23.76 -52.34 -1.17
N ALA A 17 -23.52 -51.48 -2.16
CA ALA A 17 -23.44 -51.90 -3.56
C ALA A 17 -21.95 -52.11 -3.90
N THR A 18 -21.53 -53.36 -3.82
CA THR A 18 -20.23 -53.83 -4.31
C THR A 18 -20.23 -53.77 -5.83
N VAL A 19 -19.67 -52.71 -6.42
CA VAL A 19 -19.34 -52.68 -7.85
C VAL A 19 -17.93 -53.24 -8.02
N CYS A 20 -17.86 -54.49 -8.46
CA CYS A 20 -16.64 -55.10 -8.99
C CYS A 20 -16.23 -54.39 -10.28
N LEU A 21 -15.35 -53.40 -10.19
CA LEU A 21 -14.57 -52.94 -11.32
C LEU A 21 -13.39 -53.90 -11.51
N ALA A 22 -13.44 -54.67 -12.59
CA ALA A 22 -12.30 -55.44 -13.08
C ALA A 22 -11.18 -54.46 -13.43
N THR A 23 -10.17 -54.40 -12.58
CA THR A 23 -8.87 -53.80 -12.89
C THR A 23 -8.17 -54.68 -13.91
N THR A 24 -8.22 -54.31 -15.18
CA THR A 24 -7.17 -54.68 -16.12
C THR A 24 -5.89 -54.00 -15.66
N MET A 25 -5.09 -54.71 -14.88
CA MET A 25 -3.69 -54.37 -14.65
C MET A 25 -2.97 -54.45 -16.00
N ALA A 26 -2.81 -53.30 -16.66
CA ALA A 26 -1.74 -53.14 -17.63
C ALA A 26 -0.44 -53.31 -16.84
N SER A 27 0.31 -54.36 -17.15
CA SER A 27 1.65 -54.56 -16.63
C SER A 27 2.51 -53.39 -17.12
N GLU A 28 2.84 -52.46 -16.24
CA GLU A 28 4.00 -51.58 -16.40
C GLU A 28 5.22 -52.47 -16.46
N SER A 29 5.65 -52.80 -17.67
CA SER A 29 6.98 -53.34 -17.92
C SER A 29 7.98 -52.28 -17.45
N GLN A 30 8.65 -52.54 -16.32
CA GLN A 30 9.90 -51.89 -15.96
C GLN A 30 10.94 -52.22 -17.03
N VAL A 31 10.90 -51.47 -18.14
CA VAL A 31 12.05 -51.33 -19.03
C VAL A 31 12.99 -50.38 -18.30
N GLY A 32 14.19 -50.85 -17.96
CA GLY A 32 15.26 -50.02 -17.42
C GLY A 32 15.73 -49.02 -18.46
N GLY A 33 14.91 -47.99 -18.71
CA GLY A 33 15.29 -46.83 -19.52
C GLY A 33 16.30 -46.00 -18.75
N GLU A 34 17.32 -45.52 -19.45
CA GLU A 34 18.23 -44.50 -18.93
C GLU A 34 17.42 -43.33 -18.37
N LYS A 35 17.76 -42.89 -17.15
CA LYS A 35 17.10 -41.75 -16.53
C LYS A 35 17.40 -40.52 -17.38
N THR A 36 16.37 -39.81 -17.84
CA THR A 36 16.56 -38.55 -18.54
C THR A 36 17.17 -37.52 -17.56
N PRO A 37 18.28 -36.86 -17.92
CA PRO A 37 18.86 -35.83 -17.09
C PRO A 37 17.94 -34.61 -17.01
N VAL A 38 17.79 -34.07 -15.80
CA VAL A 38 17.02 -32.86 -15.49
C VAL A 38 17.98 -31.82 -14.94
N LEU A 39 18.04 -30.67 -15.59
CA LEU A 39 18.76 -29.51 -15.03
C LEU A 39 17.90 -28.88 -13.94
N HIS A 40 18.38 -28.88 -12.71
CA HIS A 40 17.80 -28.08 -11.64
C HIS A 40 18.67 -26.84 -11.41
N LEU A 41 18.12 -25.67 -11.69
CA LEU A 41 18.84 -24.41 -11.58
C LEU A 41 18.45 -23.67 -10.30
N HIS A 42 19.31 -23.74 -9.29
CA HIS A 42 19.14 -23.07 -8.00
C HIS A 42 19.33 -21.56 -8.10
N THR A 43 18.61 -20.82 -7.25
CA THR A 43 18.53 -19.36 -7.18
C THR A 43 19.29 -18.83 -5.98
N GLU A 44 20.17 -17.86 -6.21
CA GLU A 44 20.66 -17.00 -5.13
C GLU A 44 19.57 -15.98 -4.80
N PHE A 45 18.70 -16.28 -3.84
CA PHE A 45 17.67 -15.36 -3.37
C PHE A 45 18.30 -14.14 -2.68
N LEU A 46 17.68 -12.96 -2.84
CA LEU A 46 18.11 -11.78 -2.07
C LEU A 46 17.78 -11.98 -0.58
N PRO A 47 18.59 -11.42 0.33
CA PRO A 47 19.77 -10.58 0.07
C PRO A 47 21.03 -11.36 -0.36
N TYR A 48 21.72 -10.86 -1.38
CA TYR A 48 22.98 -11.46 -1.86
C TYR A 48 24.08 -11.43 -0.80
N LYS A 49 24.98 -12.41 -0.87
CA LYS A 49 26.30 -12.28 -0.26
C LYS A 49 27.07 -11.22 -1.05
N GLN A 50 27.42 -10.11 -0.39
CA GLN A 50 28.23 -9.06 -1.00
C GLN A 50 29.63 -9.63 -1.30
N LEU A 51 30.03 -9.62 -2.58
CA LEU A 51 31.35 -10.13 -3.00
C LEU A 51 32.33 -8.98 -3.24
N GLU A 52 31.85 -7.85 -3.76
CA GLU A 52 32.63 -6.63 -3.95
C GLU A 52 31.92 -5.37 -3.41
N GLU A 53 32.71 -4.32 -3.21
CA GLU A 53 32.19 -2.99 -2.92
C GLU A 53 31.46 -2.47 -4.18
N ASN A 54 30.20 -2.06 -4.02
CA ASN A 54 29.31 -1.56 -5.09
C ASN A 54 28.68 -2.59 -6.04
N ASP A 55 28.58 -3.87 -5.63
CA ASP A 55 27.67 -4.81 -6.30
C ASP A 55 26.22 -4.29 -6.23
N LEU A 56 25.52 -4.34 -7.36
CA LEU A 56 24.13 -3.94 -7.49
C LEU A 56 23.23 -5.16 -7.31
N ALA A 57 22.17 -4.99 -6.52
CA ALA A 57 21.16 -6.01 -6.29
C ALA A 57 19.85 -5.62 -7.02
N TYR A 58 19.54 -6.31 -8.13
CA TYR A 58 18.23 -6.19 -8.77
C TYR A 58 17.76 -7.54 -9.34
N ARG A 59 16.60 -8.00 -8.88
CA ARG A 59 16.03 -9.34 -9.13
C ARG A 59 15.85 -9.63 -10.62
N LEU A 60 15.35 -8.66 -11.39
CA LEU A 60 15.13 -8.88 -12.83
C LEU A 60 16.44 -9.07 -13.60
N GLY A 61 17.53 -8.44 -13.20
CA GLY A 61 18.84 -8.69 -13.80
C GLY A 61 19.29 -10.14 -13.59
N ARG A 62 19.13 -10.65 -12.37
CA ARG A 62 19.36 -12.06 -12.03
C ARG A 62 18.55 -13.00 -12.90
N GLU A 63 17.23 -12.77 -12.96
CA GLU A 63 16.36 -13.65 -13.72
C GLU A 63 16.64 -13.59 -15.22
N VAL A 64 16.96 -12.41 -15.78
CA VAL A 64 17.34 -12.31 -17.19
C VAL A 64 18.54 -13.19 -17.54
N VAL A 65 19.54 -13.29 -16.64
CA VAL A 65 20.68 -14.20 -16.83
C VAL A 65 20.28 -15.66 -16.63
N ARG A 66 19.62 -15.98 -15.52
CA ARG A 66 19.21 -17.36 -15.18
C ARG A 66 18.32 -17.96 -16.26
N GLN A 67 17.32 -17.22 -16.70
CA GLN A 67 16.37 -17.67 -17.72
C GLN A 67 17.06 -17.86 -19.08
N ALA A 68 18.17 -17.19 -19.37
CA ALA A 68 18.95 -17.44 -20.58
C ALA A 68 19.73 -18.77 -20.52
N PHE A 69 20.19 -19.20 -19.35
CA PHE A 69 20.74 -20.55 -19.16
C PHE A 69 19.65 -21.64 -19.27
N LEU A 70 18.47 -21.41 -18.68
CA LEU A 70 17.33 -22.32 -18.82
C LEU A 70 16.86 -22.41 -20.27
N LEU A 71 16.85 -21.29 -21.00
CA LEU A 71 16.57 -21.25 -22.43
C LEU A 71 17.59 -22.08 -23.23
N ALA A 72 18.89 -21.95 -22.94
CA ALA A 72 19.94 -22.73 -23.59
C ALA A 72 19.75 -24.24 -23.36
N ALA A 73 19.50 -24.64 -22.11
CA ALA A 73 19.27 -26.04 -21.76
C ALA A 73 18.04 -26.62 -22.48
N ARG A 74 16.93 -25.88 -22.48
CA ARG A 74 15.67 -26.30 -23.09
C ARG A 74 15.75 -26.35 -24.61
N GLU A 75 16.16 -25.25 -25.25
CA GLU A 75 16.00 -25.07 -26.70
C GLU A 75 17.19 -25.57 -27.53
N GLU A 76 18.39 -25.66 -26.95
CA GLU A 76 19.59 -26.10 -27.67
C GLU A 76 20.05 -27.50 -27.28
N LEU A 77 19.74 -27.95 -26.06
CA LEU A 77 20.09 -29.29 -25.58
C LEU A 77 18.86 -30.20 -25.43
N GLY A 78 17.63 -29.69 -25.59
CA GLY A 78 16.42 -30.51 -25.48
C GLY A 78 16.18 -31.06 -24.08
N LEU A 79 16.74 -30.42 -23.05
CA LEU A 79 16.71 -30.91 -21.67
C LEU A 79 15.45 -30.45 -20.94
N MET A 80 14.98 -31.30 -20.02
CA MET A 80 14.01 -30.87 -19.02
C MET A 80 14.71 -29.97 -18.00
N THR A 81 14.06 -28.86 -17.65
CA THR A 81 14.57 -27.89 -16.69
C THR A 81 13.64 -27.72 -15.50
N CYS A 82 14.20 -27.49 -14.32
CA CYS A 82 13.49 -27.07 -13.12
C CYS A 82 14.06 -25.73 -12.64
N ASP A 83 13.19 -24.72 -12.54
CA ASP A 83 13.49 -23.37 -12.07
C ASP A 83 13.12 -23.20 -10.60
N GLU A 84 14.14 -23.12 -9.72
CA GLU A 84 13.93 -22.97 -8.28
C GLU A 84 13.18 -21.67 -7.92
N THR A 85 13.34 -20.59 -8.70
CA THR A 85 12.60 -19.33 -8.48
C THR A 85 11.09 -19.52 -8.60
N LEU A 86 10.64 -20.48 -9.42
CA LEU A 86 9.23 -20.83 -9.60
C LEU A 86 8.81 -22.04 -8.75
N HIS A 87 9.64 -22.44 -7.78
CA HIS A 87 9.41 -23.60 -6.91
C HIS A 87 9.13 -24.90 -7.66
N GLU A 88 9.76 -25.08 -8.84
CA GLU A 88 9.73 -26.36 -9.52
C GLU A 88 10.47 -27.42 -8.72
N THR A 89 9.97 -28.65 -8.77
CA THR A 89 10.59 -29.78 -8.07
C THR A 89 10.98 -30.82 -9.12
N PRO A 90 12.24 -31.29 -9.13
CA PRO A 90 12.64 -32.38 -10.01
C PRO A 90 11.77 -33.63 -9.77
N PRO A 91 11.40 -34.37 -10.82
CA PRO A 91 10.69 -35.64 -10.68
C PRO A 91 11.48 -36.66 -9.85
N GLU A 92 10.81 -37.44 -8.99
CA GLU A 92 11.49 -38.33 -8.01
C GLU A 92 12.43 -39.37 -8.66
N ASN A 93 12.18 -39.73 -9.92
CA ASN A 93 12.91 -40.77 -10.64
C ASN A 93 13.89 -40.25 -11.70
N SER A 94 14.13 -38.93 -11.80
CA SER A 94 15.09 -38.38 -12.76
C SER A 94 16.54 -38.41 -12.26
N GLU A 95 17.48 -38.23 -13.18
CA GLU A 95 18.86 -37.88 -12.85
C GLU A 95 18.94 -36.36 -12.76
N VAL A 96 19.20 -35.81 -11.58
CA VAL A 96 19.20 -34.35 -11.37
C VAL A 96 20.64 -33.83 -11.41
N ILE A 97 20.86 -32.81 -12.23
CA ILE A 97 22.11 -32.04 -12.26
C ILE A 97 21.79 -30.65 -11.68
N ASP A 98 22.25 -30.44 -10.45
CA ASP A 98 22.10 -29.17 -9.75
C ASP A 98 23.18 -28.17 -10.19
N LEU A 99 22.76 -26.97 -10.61
CA LEU A 99 23.63 -25.85 -10.94
C LEU A 99 23.09 -24.56 -10.32
N MET A 100 23.97 -23.59 -10.11
CA MET A 100 23.58 -22.22 -9.76
C MET A 100 24.36 -21.23 -10.62
N VAL A 101 23.70 -20.14 -11.00
CA VAL A 101 24.36 -19.00 -11.65
C VAL A 101 24.49 -17.87 -10.64
N ILE A 102 25.74 -17.46 -10.38
CA ILE A 102 26.07 -16.29 -9.58
C ILE A 102 26.34 -15.14 -10.54
N GLU A 103 25.56 -14.07 -10.42
CA GLU A 103 25.69 -12.85 -11.22
C GLU A 103 26.02 -11.65 -10.33
N ARG A 104 26.95 -10.80 -10.80
CA ARG A 104 27.27 -9.53 -10.14
C ARG A 104 27.42 -8.44 -11.17
N ALA A 105 26.51 -7.48 -11.13
CA ALA A 105 26.67 -6.20 -11.81
C ALA A 105 27.22 -5.16 -10.84
N ASN A 106 28.10 -4.27 -11.29
CA ASN A 106 28.59 -3.16 -10.47
C ASN A 106 28.33 -1.81 -11.14
N ILE A 107 28.52 -0.74 -10.37
CA ILE A 107 28.34 0.65 -10.85
C ILE A 107 29.32 1.06 -11.97
N SER A 108 30.38 0.30 -12.23
CA SER A 108 31.28 0.53 -13.36
C SER A 108 30.76 -0.06 -14.68
N GLY A 109 29.64 -0.79 -14.62
CA GLY A 109 28.98 -1.36 -15.79
C GLY A 109 29.60 -2.68 -16.20
N GLN A 110 30.39 -3.29 -15.32
CA GLN A 110 30.85 -4.64 -15.49
C GLN A 110 29.81 -5.60 -14.88
N TRP A 111 29.40 -6.59 -15.67
CA TRP A 111 28.52 -7.66 -15.24
C TRP A 111 29.25 -8.99 -15.35
N ARG A 112 29.48 -9.66 -14.24
CA ARG A 112 30.21 -10.93 -14.17
C ARG A 112 29.24 -12.06 -13.88
N LEU A 113 29.40 -13.15 -14.62
CA LEU A 113 28.63 -14.37 -14.48
C LEU A 113 29.56 -15.51 -14.10
N SER A 114 29.10 -16.38 -13.21
CA SER A 114 29.77 -17.61 -12.83
C SER A 114 28.74 -18.74 -12.76
N LEU A 115 28.99 -19.83 -13.48
CA LEU A 115 28.23 -21.07 -13.34
C LEU A 115 28.97 -21.98 -12.36
N VAL A 116 28.27 -22.39 -11.31
CA VAL A 116 28.82 -23.22 -10.22
C VAL A 116 27.96 -24.46 -10.04
N LYS A 117 28.59 -25.56 -9.65
CA LYS A 117 27.91 -26.80 -9.26
C LYS A 117 27.92 -26.89 -7.73
N PRO A 118 26.77 -26.87 -7.05
CA PRO A 118 26.74 -26.96 -5.60
C PRO A 118 27.48 -28.21 -5.07
N GLU A 119 28.30 -28.03 -4.05
CA GLU A 119 29.00 -29.11 -3.34
C GLU A 119 28.40 -29.26 -1.94
N GLU A 120 28.05 -30.49 -1.55
CA GLU A 120 27.42 -30.77 -0.26
C GLU A 120 28.28 -30.26 0.92
N GLY A 121 27.66 -29.49 1.81
CA GLY A 121 28.30 -28.94 3.00
C GLY A 121 29.26 -27.76 2.77
N LYS A 122 29.38 -27.24 1.54
CA LYS A 122 30.20 -26.05 1.24
C LYS A 122 29.34 -24.82 0.93
N ASP A 123 29.86 -23.65 1.30
CA ASP A 123 29.30 -22.38 0.83
C ASP A 123 29.48 -22.29 -0.69
N ILE A 124 28.39 -22.06 -1.42
CA ILE A 124 28.39 -21.97 -2.88
C ILE A 124 29.33 -20.88 -3.40
N HIS A 125 29.55 -19.82 -2.63
CA HIS A 125 30.44 -18.71 -2.98
C HIS A 125 31.93 -19.05 -2.83
N GLU A 126 32.25 -20.15 -2.16
CA GLU A 126 33.61 -20.69 -2.05
C GLU A 126 33.88 -21.79 -3.09
N THR A 127 32.85 -22.22 -3.81
CA THR A 127 32.95 -23.24 -4.84
C THR A 127 33.60 -22.65 -6.09
N LYS A 128 34.58 -23.38 -6.65
CA LYS A 128 35.27 -22.93 -7.87
C LYS A 128 34.27 -22.90 -9.03
N PRO A 129 34.14 -21.79 -9.78
CA PRO A 129 33.25 -21.74 -10.93
C PRO A 129 33.71 -22.71 -12.01
N LEU A 130 32.74 -23.43 -12.59
CA LEU A 130 32.93 -24.29 -13.76
C LEU A 130 33.19 -23.43 -15.00
N TRP A 131 32.51 -22.29 -15.07
CA TRP A 131 32.55 -21.38 -16.20
C TRP A 131 32.30 -19.95 -15.73
N THR A 132 32.93 -18.97 -16.39
CA THR A 132 32.76 -17.55 -16.07
C THR A 132 32.75 -16.70 -17.34
N LYS A 133 31.96 -15.62 -17.35
CA LYS A 133 31.98 -14.60 -18.41
C LYS A 133 31.76 -13.22 -17.83
N SER A 134 32.19 -12.19 -18.57
CA SER A 134 31.97 -10.80 -18.19
C SER A 134 31.44 -9.99 -19.37
N PHE A 135 30.44 -9.14 -19.12
CA PHE A 135 29.94 -8.17 -20.07
C PHE A 135 30.31 -6.77 -19.63
N LYS A 136 30.55 -5.91 -20.63
CA LYS A 136 30.46 -4.46 -20.46
C LYS A 136 29.07 -4.01 -20.85
N THR A 137 28.38 -3.35 -19.93
CA THR A 137 27.09 -2.71 -20.13
C THR A 137 27.22 -1.22 -19.86
N ALA A 138 26.48 -0.39 -20.58
CA ALA A 138 26.45 1.04 -20.29
C ALA A 138 25.94 1.26 -18.86
N VAL A 139 26.73 1.95 -18.04
CA VAL A 139 26.31 2.40 -16.70
C VAL A 139 25.26 3.49 -16.89
N GLY A 140 24.04 3.23 -16.45
CA GLY A 140 22.96 4.22 -16.57
C GLY A 140 21.56 3.63 -16.56
N GLY A 141 21.22 2.91 -15.50
CA GLY A 141 19.88 2.60 -14.96
C GLY A 141 18.80 2.12 -15.94
N THR A 142 18.32 2.95 -16.85
CA THR A 142 17.05 2.73 -17.56
C THR A 142 17.18 1.87 -18.83
N ARG A 143 18.37 1.80 -19.44
CA ARG A 143 18.59 1.09 -20.73
C ARG A 143 19.34 -0.24 -20.58
N VAL A 144 19.57 -0.69 -19.34
CA VAL A 144 20.38 -1.87 -19.05
C VAL A 144 19.86 -3.13 -19.77
N TYR A 145 18.54 -3.34 -19.76
CA TYR A 145 17.93 -4.54 -20.37
C TYR A 145 18.00 -4.54 -21.89
N GLY A 146 17.83 -3.40 -22.56
CA GLY A 146 17.95 -3.28 -24.02
C GLY A 146 19.35 -3.62 -24.54
N HIS A 147 20.39 -3.42 -23.71
CA HIS A 147 21.76 -3.82 -24.04
C HIS A 147 22.10 -5.27 -23.68
N LEU A 148 21.51 -5.79 -22.61
CA LEU A 148 21.86 -7.11 -22.08
C LEU A 148 21.11 -8.23 -22.80
N ILE A 149 19.81 -8.07 -23.03
CA ILE A 149 18.95 -9.12 -23.61
C ILE A 149 19.46 -9.63 -24.96
N PRO A 150 19.88 -8.77 -25.93
CA PRO A 150 20.47 -9.25 -27.18
C PRO A 150 21.71 -10.12 -26.99
N LYS A 151 22.57 -9.80 -26.02
CA LYS A 151 23.81 -10.55 -25.76
C LYS A 151 23.53 -11.90 -25.10
N LEU A 152 22.63 -11.92 -24.13
CA LEU A 152 22.26 -13.15 -23.43
C LEU A 152 21.46 -14.10 -24.32
N GLU A 153 20.61 -13.59 -25.20
CA GLU A 153 19.95 -14.42 -26.21
C GLU A 153 20.97 -15.02 -27.18
N GLU A 154 21.93 -14.24 -27.66
CA GLU A 154 23.01 -14.76 -28.51
C GLU A 154 23.82 -15.85 -27.79
N ASP A 155 24.22 -15.60 -26.54
CA ASP A 155 24.97 -16.56 -25.71
C ASP A 155 24.16 -17.81 -25.37
N SER A 156 22.83 -17.72 -25.27
CA SER A 156 21.95 -18.88 -25.06
C SER A 156 22.01 -19.89 -26.21
N ARG A 157 22.46 -19.46 -27.39
CA ARG A 157 22.69 -20.29 -28.58
C ARG A 157 24.17 -20.67 -28.78
N GLY A 158 25.05 -20.25 -27.88
CA GLY A 158 26.50 -20.38 -27.98
C GLY A 158 27.14 -20.68 -26.64
N ASP A 159 27.84 -19.70 -26.05
CA ASP A 159 28.65 -19.86 -24.84
C ASP A 159 27.94 -20.56 -23.66
N PHE A 160 26.63 -20.35 -23.46
CA PHE A 160 25.90 -21.00 -22.37
C PHE A 160 25.69 -22.49 -22.64
N VAL A 161 25.53 -22.89 -23.90
CA VAL A 161 25.49 -24.32 -24.29
C VAL A 161 26.82 -24.99 -23.97
N GLU A 162 27.94 -24.31 -24.25
CA GLU A 162 29.27 -24.81 -23.91
C GLU A 162 29.46 -24.94 -22.38
N ALA A 163 29.02 -23.93 -21.63
CA ALA A 163 29.07 -23.94 -20.16
C ALA A 163 28.25 -25.09 -19.56
N LEU A 164 27.05 -25.35 -20.09
CA LEU A 164 26.20 -26.47 -19.66
C LEU A 164 26.83 -27.83 -20.00
N ARG A 165 27.44 -27.97 -21.18
CA ARG A 165 28.21 -29.18 -21.55
C ARG A 165 29.40 -29.42 -20.63
N MET A 166 30.12 -28.36 -20.22
CA MET A 166 31.19 -28.47 -19.22
C MET A 166 30.68 -28.95 -17.85
N ALA A 167 29.40 -28.72 -17.53
CA ALA A 167 28.76 -29.20 -16.32
C ALA A 167 28.28 -30.66 -16.40
N GLY A 168 28.45 -31.32 -17.56
CA GLY A 168 28.05 -32.71 -17.81
C GLY A 168 26.64 -32.86 -18.39
N LEU A 169 26.02 -31.79 -18.88
CA LEU A 169 24.73 -31.84 -19.55
C LEU A 169 24.92 -32.12 -21.04
N GLU A 170 24.46 -33.28 -21.49
CA GLU A 170 24.48 -33.71 -22.89
C GLU A 170 23.07 -33.68 -23.47
N GLY A 171 22.96 -33.39 -24.76
CA GLY A 171 21.68 -33.29 -25.46
C GLY A 171 21.82 -32.57 -26.79
N GLU A 172 20.78 -32.67 -27.60
CA GLU A 172 20.70 -32.04 -28.91
C GLU A 172 19.35 -31.38 -29.11
N LYS A 173 19.36 -30.24 -29.79
CA LYS A 173 18.18 -29.55 -30.24
C LYS A 173 17.29 -30.50 -31.09
N PRO A 174 15.98 -30.60 -30.78
CA PRO A 174 15.05 -31.34 -31.63
C PRO A 174 15.13 -30.88 -33.09
N GLY A 175 15.27 -31.82 -34.02
CA GLY A 175 15.28 -31.51 -35.45
C GLY A 175 13.93 -30.92 -35.90
N PRO A 176 13.92 -29.95 -36.83
CA PRO A 176 12.67 -29.37 -37.31
C PRO A 176 11.82 -30.44 -38.02
N THR A 177 10.56 -30.62 -37.60
CA THR A 177 9.57 -31.42 -38.35
C THR A 177 8.63 -30.51 -39.14
N GLU A 178 7.53 -31.03 -39.69
CA GLU A 178 6.52 -30.19 -40.33
C GLU A 178 6.04 -29.09 -39.35
N PRO A 179 6.03 -27.82 -39.76
CA PRO A 179 5.60 -26.73 -38.90
C PRO A 179 4.11 -26.87 -38.57
N SER A 180 3.79 -26.80 -37.28
CA SER A 180 2.42 -26.60 -36.80
C SER A 180 2.20 -25.12 -36.45
N SER A 181 0.96 -24.66 -36.56
CA SER A 181 0.54 -23.34 -36.09
C SER A 181 -0.34 -23.50 -34.84
N PRO A 182 -0.37 -22.49 -33.95
CA PRO A 182 -1.28 -22.46 -32.80
C PRO A 182 -2.74 -22.58 -33.24
N SER A 183 -3.55 -23.27 -32.43
CA SER A 183 -4.99 -23.36 -32.69
C SER A 183 -5.72 -22.10 -32.23
N ASP A 184 -6.95 -21.89 -32.73
CA ASP A 184 -7.79 -20.76 -32.34
C ASP A 184 -8.06 -20.74 -30.83
N GLU A 185 -8.09 -21.88 -30.17
CA GLU A 185 -8.26 -21.97 -28.71
C GLU A 185 -7.06 -21.36 -27.96
N ILE A 186 -5.83 -21.52 -28.47
CA ILE A 186 -4.63 -20.92 -27.88
C ILE A 186 -4.64 -19.41 -28.08
N GLU A 187 -5.00 -18.94 -29.27
CA GLU A 187 -5.14 -17.50 -29.52
C GLU A 187 -6.22 -16.87 -28.64
N LYS A 188 -7.34 -17.56 -28.44
CA LYS A 188 -8.36 -17.15 -27.49
C LYS A 188 -7.82 -17.11 -26.06
N ALA A 189 -7.08 -18.13 -25.62
CA ALA A 189 -6.48 -18.16 -24.28
C ALA A 189 -5.53 -16.97 -24.06
N LEU A 190 -4.77 -16.53 -25.07
CA LEU A 190 -3.91 -15.34 -24.98
C LEU A 190 -4.69 -14.02 -24.83
N LEU A 191 -5.98 -14.00 -25.18
CA LEU A 191 -6.87 -12.85 -24.98
C LEU A 191 -7.58 -12.84 -23.61
N GLU A 192 -7.59 -13.98 -22.91
CA GLU A 192 -8.14 -14.09 -21.56
C GLU A 192 -7.19 -13.47 -20.53
N VAL A 193 -7.69 -12.58 -19.67
CA VAL A 193 -6.90 -11.93 -18.61
C VAL A 193 -6.87 -12.82 -17.36
N ASP A 194 -6.30 -14.02 -17.51
CA ASP A 194 -6.23 -15.06 -16.48
C ASP A 194 -4.87 -15.77 -16.53
N PHE A 195 -4.15 -15.81 -15.42
CA PHE A 195 -2.84 -16.45 -15.38
C PHE A 195 -2.92 -17.96 -15.64
N ILE A 196 -4.05 -18.63 -15.35
CA ILE A 196 -4.24 -20.06 -15.63
C ILE A 196 -4.32 -20.28 -17.14
N ALA A 197 -5.09 -19.45 -17.85
CA ALA A 197 -5.19 -19.49 -19.31
C ALA A 197 -3.82 -19.21 -19.97
N GLN A 198 -3.08 -18.22 -19.47
CA GLN A 198 -1.74 -17.93 -19.99
C GLN A 198 -0.75 -19.07 -19.73
N TYR A 199 -0.79 -19.68 -18.53
CA TYR A 199 0.00 -20.89 -18.22
C TYR A 199 -0.30 -22.03 -19.21
N GLY A 200 -1.57 -22.29 -19.49
CA GLY A 200 -1.98 -23.32 -20.46
C GLY A 200 -1.48 -23.05 -21.88
N ALA A 201 -1.53 -21.79 -22.32
CA ALA A 201 -1.04 -21.36 -23.62
C ALA A 201 0.48 -21.56 -23.76
N VAL A 202 1.28 -21.11 -22.78
CA VAL A 202 2.75 -21.29 -22.82
C VAL A 202 3.15 -22.75 -22.73
N ARG A 203 2.45 -23.56 -21.93
CA ARG A 203 2.70 -24.99 -21.82
C ARG A 203 2.41 -25.74 -23.11
N SER A 204 1.34 -25.35 -23.80
CA SER A 204 1.02 -25.89 -25.13
C SER A 204 2.09 -25.50 -26.16
N ALA A 205 2.59 -24.27 -26.12
CA ALA A 205 3.63 -23.80 -27.02
C ALA A 205 4.98 -24.52 -26.82
N HIS A 206 5.43 -24.72 -25.57
CA HIS A 206 6.65 -25.50 -25.30
C HIS A 206 6.54 -26.93 -25.79
N ARG A 207 5.41 -27.60 -25.58
CA ARG A 207 5.18 -28.94 -26.12
C ARG A 207 5.21 -28.97 -27.64
N ALA A 208 4.58 -27.99 -28.29
CA ALA A 208 4.60 -27.89 -29.74
C ALA A 208 6.01 -27.63 -30.27
N ILE A 209 6.80 -26.77 -29.62
CA ILE A 209 8.20 -26.52 -29.99
C ILE A 209 9.07 -27.75 -29.77
N ALA A 210 8.89 -28.47 -28.66
CA ALA A 210 9.62 -29.71 -28.40
C ALA A 210 9.28 -30.80 -29.43
N ALA A 211 8.01 -30.87 -29.87
CA ALA A 211 7.55 -31.85 -30.85
C ALA A 211 7.88 -31.48 -32.30
N HIS A 212 7.84 -30.19 -32.65
CA HIS A 212 7.87 -29.73 -34.05
C HIS A 212 9.01 -28.77 -34.41
N GLY A 213 9.75 -28.31 -33.41
CA GLY A 213 10.74 -27.24 -33.54
C GLY A 213 10.12 -25.85 -33.48
N GLU A 214 10.98 -24.84 -33.43
CA GLU A 214 10.59 -23.44 -33.30
C GLU A 214 9.97 -22.88 -34.59
N SER A 215 8.84 -22.18 -34.46
CA SER A 215 8.23 -21.37 -35.50
C SER A 215 7.96 -19.94 -35.01
N PRO A 216 7.87 -18.93 -35.91
CA PRO A 216 7.48 -17.57 -35.51
C PRO A 216 6.15 -17.54 -34.72
N ASP A 217 5.17 -18.34 -35.11
CA ASP A 217 3.86 -18.40 -34.44
C ASP A 217 3.97 -18.93 -33.01
N TRP A 218 4.67 -20.05 -32.79
CA TRP A 218 4.84 -20.60 -31.45
C TRP A 218 5.72 -19.72 -30.55
N LEU A 219 6.74 -19.06 -31.12
CA LEU A 219 7.49 -18.05 -30.40
C LEU A 219 6.60 -16.86 -30.03
N SER A 220 5.65 -16.44 -30.88
CA SER A 220 4.68 -15.38 -30.55
C SER A 220 3.79 -15.78 -29.36
N VAL A 221 3.35 -17.04 -29.28
CA VAL A 221 2.60 -17.56 -28.12
C VAL A 221 3.43 -17.47 -26.85
N LEU A 222 4.71 -17.91 -26.88
CA LEU A 222 5.59 -17.81 -25.72
C LEU A 222 5.84 -16.36 -25.30
N VAL A 223 6.09 -15.46 -26.25
CA VAL A 223 6.30 -14.04 -25.98
C VAL A 223 5.10 -13.41 -25.30
N ARG A 224 3.90 -13.58 -25.89
CA ARG A 224 2.67 -12.99 -25.36
C ARG A 224 2.26 -13.63 -24.04
N GLY A 225 2.26 -14.96 -23.96
CA GLY A 225 1.87 -15.70 -22.77
C GLY A 225 2.75 -15.38 -21.56
N TYR A 226 4.08 -15.34 -21.73
CA TYR A 226 4.97 -14.96 -20.64
C TYR A 226 4.88 -13.47 -20.27
N ALA A 227 4.70 -12.56 -21.25
CA ALA A 227 4.49 -11.14 -20.96
C ALA A 227 3.18 -10.92 -20.17
N ASN A 228 2.13 -11.67 -20.51
CA ASN A 228 0.86 -11.65 -19.80
C ASN A 228 0.99 -12.21 -18.38
N LEU A 229 1.65 -13.37 -18.21
CA LEU A 229 1.93 -13.95 -16.89
C LEU A 229 2.70 -12.97 -16.00
N ALA A 230 3.72 -12.30 -16.53
CA ALA A 230 4.51 -11.32 -15.79
C ALA A 230 3.63 -10.20 -15.20
N MET A 231 2.72 -9.65 -16.03
CA MET A 231 1.83 -8.57 -15.61
C MET A 231 0.71 -9.03 -14.67
N LEU A 232 0.26 -10.27 -14.82
CA LEU A 232 -0.79 -10.87 -13.99
C LEU A 232 -0.29 -11.35 -12.63
N THR A 233 1.02 -11.53 -12.46
CA THR A 233 1.65 -12.02 -11.21
C THR A 233 2.49 -10.95 -10.52
N GLN A 234 2.54 -9.72 -11.04
CA GLN A 234 3.36 -8.62 -10.51
C GLN A 234 3.09 -8.29 -9.03
N HIS A 235 1.87 -8.53 -8.55
CA HIS A 235 1.45 -8.28 -7.17
C HIS A 235 1.86 -9.38 -6.18
N GLN A 236 2.29 -10.53 -6.67
CA GLN A 236 2.65 -11.66 -5.81
C GLN A 236 3.92 -11.37 -5.00
N TRP A 237 4.05 -12.01 -3.85
CA TRP A 237 5.13 -11.78 -2.88
C TRP A 237 6.34 -12.68 -3.18
N ASN A 238 6.73 -12.76 -4.44
CA ASN A 238 7.83 -13.58 -4.97
C ASN A 238 8.38 -12.95 -6.27
N THR A 239 9.27 -13.68 -6.97
CA THR A 239 9.99 -13.22 -8.17
C THR A 239 9.45 -13.82 -9.49
N SER A 240 8.26 -14.42 -9.48
CA SER A 240 7.64 -15.01 -10.68
C SER A 240 7.44 -13.98 -11.79
N SER A 241 7.03 -12.74 -11.45
CA SER A 241 6.85 -11.67 -12.43
C SER A 241 8.13 -11.33 -13.18
N GLU A 242 9.27 -11.32 -12.50
CA GLU A 242 10.58 -11.08 -13.10
C GLU A 242 11.04 -12.27 -13.96
N VAL A 243 10.80 -13.51 -13.52
CA VAL A 243 11.05 -14.72 -14.32
C VAL A 243 10.29 -14.67 -15.63
N PHE A 244 8.98 -14.41 -15.58
CA PHE A 244 8.14 -14.37 -16.77
C PHE A 244 8.50 -13.19 -17.67
N THR A 245 8.88 -12.04 -17.10
CA THR A 245 9.40 -10.90 -17.88
C THR A 245 10.68 -11.28 -18.63
N ALA A 246 11.63 -11.93 -17.95
CA ALA A 246 12.88 -12.40 -18.54
C ALA A 246 12.63 -13.40 -19.69
N ARG A 247 11.77 -14.40 -19.47
CA ARG A 247 11.38 -15.36 -20.50
C ARG A 247 10.75 -14.66 -21.72
N ALA A 248 9.80 -13.75 -21.50
CA ALA A 248 9.15 -13.00 -22.58
C ALA A 248 10.15 -12.20 -23.42
N TRP A 249 11.09 -11.49 -22.79
CA TRP A 249 12.11 -10.69 -23.48
C TRP A 249 13.11 -11.54 -24.26
N LEU A 250 13.57 -12.66 -23.68
CA LEU A 250 14.51 -13.56 -24.34
C LEU A 250 13.87 -14.24 -25.56
N TYR A 251 12.65 -14.78 -25.44
CA TYR A 251 11.93 -15.37 -26.58
C TYR A 251 11.62 -14.33 -27.66
N ALA A 252 11.27 -13.10 -27.28
CA ALA A 252 11.00 -12.03 -28.24
C ALA A 252 12.27 -11.62 -28.99
N GLN A 253 13.39 -11.56 -28.29
CA GLN A 253 14.69 -11.28 -28.89
C GLN A 253 15.15 -12.43 -29.80
N ARG A 254 14.89 -13.68 -29.41
CA ARG A 254 15.19 -14.88 -30.22
C ARG A 254 14.40 -14.88 -31.52
N MET A 255 13.10 -14.59 -31.44
CA MET A 255 12.24 -14.41 -32.60
C MET A 255 12.78 -13.30 -33.52
N TYR A 256 13.17 -12.15 -32.96
CA TYR A 256 13.77 -11.04 -33.70
C TYR A 256 15.11 -11.41 -34.36
N ALA A 257 15.96 -12.17 -33.67
CA ALA A 257 17.27 -12.60 -34.15
C ALA A 257 17.19 -13.57 -35.34
N SER A 258 16.09 -14.35 -35.45
CA SER A 258 15.86 -15.28 -36.57
C SER A 258 15.77 -14.60 -37.95
N LYS A 259 15.48 -13.27 -37.97
CA LYS A 259 15.26 -12.42 -39.15
C LYS A 259 14.09 -12.85 -40.06
N LYS A 260 13.37 -13.91 -39.72
CA LYS A 260 12.12 -14.31 -40.40
C LYS A 260 11.00 -13.37 -39.97
N GLU A 261 10.07 -13.05 -40.87
CA GLU A 261 8.86 -12.23 -40.59
C GLU A 261 9.13 -10.99 -39.75
N ARG A 262 10.11 -10.21 -40.21
CA ARG A 262 10.79 -9.19 -39.39
C ARG A 262 9.85 -8.21 -38.69
N ASP A 263 8.72 -7.83 -39.28
CA ASP A 263 7.78 -6.89 -38.64
C ASP A 263 6.92 -7.57 -37.58
N PHE A 264 6.48 -8.81 -37.80
CA PHE A 264 5.77 -9.60 -36.80
C PHE A 264 6.64 -9.85 -35.57
N ALA A 265 7.93 -10.13 -35.78
CA ALA A 265 8.91 -10.23 -34.69
C ALA A 265 9.12 -8.91 -33.94
N ILE A 266 9.18 -7.76 -34.63
CA ILE A 266 9.30 -6.45 -33.97
C ILE A 266 8.04 -6.12 -33.16
N TRP A 267 6.83 -6.46 -33.66
CA TRP A 267 5.59 -6.26 -32.92
C TRP A 267 5.54 -7.08 -31.62
N ASN A 268 5.94 -8.36 -31.68
CA ASN A 268 6.03 -9.21 -30.49
C ASN A 268 7.06 -8.68 -29.48
N ARG A 269 8.21 -8.18 -29.96
CA ARG A 269 9.21 -7.57 -29.08
C ARG A 269 8.75 -6.26 -28.45
N ALA A 270 8.07 -5.39 -29.20
CA ALA A 270 7.44 -4.20 -28.67
C ALA A 270 6.38 -4.54 -27.60
N TYR A 271 5.61 -5.60 -27.80
CA TYR A 271 4.64 -6.09 -26.81
C TYR A 271 5.31 -6.56 -25.52
N ALA A 272 6.35 -7.39 -25.63
CA ALA A 272 7.12 -7.87 -24.49
C ALA A 272 7.77 -6.72 -23.71
N TRP A 273 8.34 -5.73 -24.40
CA TRP A 273 8.86 -4.52 -23.76
C TRP A 273 7.79 -3.70 -23.06
N ALA A 274 6.63 -3.53 -23.69
CA ALA A 274 5.53 -2.78 -23.12
C ALA A 274 5.00 -3.44 -21.84
N LEU A 275 4.63 -4.72 -21.89
CA LEU A 275 4.10 -5.42 -20.72
C LEU A 275 5.16 -5.69 -19.64
N GLY A 276 6.43 -5.87 -20.03
CA GLY A 276 7.57 -5.90 -19.10
C GLY A 276 7.92 -4.53 -18.50
N GLY A 277 7.28 -3.45 -18.96
CA GLY A 277 7.38 -2.11 -18.38
C GLY A 277 8.60 -1.30 -18.81
N THR A 278 9.27 -1.61 -19.91
CA THR A 278 10.31 -0.73 -20.48
C THR A 278 9.76 0.00 -21.70
N PHE A 279 8.93 1.01 -21.45
CA PHE A 279 8.17 1.73 -22.48
C PHE A 279 9.08 2.40 -23.52
N GLN A 280 10.24 2.91 -23.11
CA GLN A 280 11.24 3.47 -24.00
C GLN A 280 11.72 2.48 -25.08
N HIS A 281 11.92 1.19 -24.74
CA HIS A 281 12.33 0.19 -25.73
C HIS A 281 11.17 -0.24 -26.64
N ALA A 282 9.94 -0.27 -26.10
CA ALA A 282 8.75 -0.52 -26.90
C ALA A 282 8.53 0.62 -27.92
N GLU A 283 8.73 1.87 -27.51
CA GLU A 283 8.65 3.05 -28.38
C GLU A 283 9.68 2.99 -29.52
N GLU A 284 10.94 2.64 -29.23
CA GLU A 284 11.99 2.47 -30.25
C GLU A 284 11.60 1.41 -31.32
N ASP A 285 10.96 0.31 -30.91
CA ASP A 285 10.46 -0.70 -31.84
C ASP A 285 9.23 -0.22 -32.63
N LEU A 286 8.32 0.53 -32.01
CA LEU A 286 7.19 1.17 -32.70
C LEU A 286 7.65 2.20 -33.75
N GLU A 287 8.67 2.99 -33.45
CA GLU A 287 9.28 3.93 -34.40
C GLU A 287 9.98 3.22 -35.55
N ARG A 288 10.65 2.10 -35.28
CA ARG A 288 11.24 1.24 -36.32
C ARG A 288 10.16 0.67 -37.24
N LEU A 289 9.04 0.20 -36.69
CA LEU A 289 7.90 -0.27 -37.48
C LEU A 289 7.31 0.84 -38.36
N GLN A 290 7.15 2.06 -37.81
CA GLN A 290 6.65 3.21 -38.57
C GLN A 290 7.57 3.55 -39.76
N ARG A 291 8.89 3.62 -39.54
CA ARG A 291 9.86 3.86 -40.64
C ARG A 291 9.75 2.80 -41.74
N ARG A 292 9.68 1.53 -41.36
CA ARG A 292 9.57 0.40 -42.31
C ARG A 292 8.24 0.39 -43.07
N ARG A 293 7.16 0.88 -42.46
CA ARG A 293 5.89 1.09 -43.14
C ARG A 293 6.03 2.15 -44.23
N THR A 294 6.58 3.32 -43.89
CA THR A 294 6.83 4.40 -44.85
C THR A 294 7.75 3.96 -45.99
N GLU A 295 8.81 3.20 -45.70
CA GLU A 295 9.71 2.62 -46.72
C GLU A 295 8.96 1.69 -47.68
N ARG A 296 8.05 0.85 -47.19
CA ARG A 296 7.23 -0.06 -48.02
C ARG A 296 6.20 0.67 -48.86
N GLU A 297 5.49 1.62 -48.27
CA GLU A 297 4.54 2.49 -48.99
C GLU A 297 5.26 3.22 -50.14
N THR A 298 6.48 3.71 -49.89
CA THR A 298 7.32 4.34 -50.92
C THR A 298 7.79 3.35 -51.98
N ALA A 299 8.09 2.10 -51.60
CA ALA A 299 8.54 1.05 -52.51
C ALA A 299 7.40 0.36 -53.27
N GLY A 300 6.13 0.74 -53.06
CA GLY A 300 4.97 0.08 -53.66
C GLY A 300 4.77 -1.37 -53.20
N ALA A 301 5.32 -1.74 -52.04
CA ALA A 301 5.11 -3.05 -51.45
C ALA A 301 3.72 -3.14 -50.80
N GLY A 302 3.13 -4.34 -50.79
CA GLY A 302 1.80 -4.57 -50.20
C GLY A 302 1.70 -4.16 -48.73
N GLU A 303 0.48 -3.80 -48.31
CA GLU A 303 0.18 -3.39 -46.94
C GLU A 303 0.31 -4.58 -45.98
N TYR A 304 1.15 -4.43 -44.94
CA TYR A 304 1.19 -5.37 -43.83
C TYR A 304 0.14 -4.98 -42.80
N VAL A 305 -0.80 -5.87 -42.55
CA VAL A 305 -1.83 -5.68 -41.53
C VAL A 305 -1.34 -6.30 -40.22
N PRO A 306 -1.04 -5.49 -39.19
CA PRO A 306 -0.59 -6.04 -37.92
C PRO A 306 -1.75 -6.76 -37.19
N PRO A 307 -1.45 -7.77 -36.35
CA PRO A 307 -2.46 -8.41 -35.51
C PRO A 307 -3.21 -7.41 -34.62
N ALA A 308 -4.48 -7.69 -34.34
CA ALA A 308 -5.37 -6.77 -33.61
C ALA A 308 -4.80 -6.35 -32.24
N TRP A 309 -4.20 -7.28 -31.49
CA TRP A 309 -3.63 -7.02 -30.16
C TRP A 309 -2.52 -5.95 -30.17
N THR A 310 -1.88 -5.68 -31.30
CA THR A 310 -0.85 -4.63 -31.42
C THR A 310 -1.41 -3.22 -31.16
N LYS A 311 -2.72 -3.03 -31.35
CA LYS A 311 -3.43 -1.77 -31.08
C LYS A 311 -3.31 -1.31 -29.62
N LEU A 312 -3.08 -2.23 -28.67
CA LEU A 312 -2.93 -1.93 -27.25
C LEU A 312 -1.59 -1.28 -26.90
N ILE A 313 -0.53 -1.56 -27.68
CA ILE A 313 0.85 -1.25 -27.30
C ILE A 313 1.08 0.26 -27.22
N ARG A 314 0.79 0.98 -28.32
CA ARG A 314 1.09 2.42 -28.40
C ARG A 314 0.30 3.22 -27.35
N PRO A 315 -1.02 3.09 -27.20
CA PRO A 315 -1.76 3.80 -26.15
C PRO A 315 -1.20 3.55 -24.74
N TYR A 316 -0.83 2.31 -24.43
CA TYR A 316 -0.28 1.96 -23.13
C TYR A 316 1.11 2.57 -22.88
N VAL A 317 2.02 2.46 -23.85
CA VAL A 317 3.38 3.06 -23.80
C VAL A 317 3.31 4.59 -23.69
N MET A 318 2.32 5.21 -24.34
CA MET A 318 2.08 6.65 -24.26
C MET A 318 1.37 7.08 -22.96
N CYS A 319 1.07 6.14 -22.06
CA CYS A 319 0.34 6.36 -20.81
C CYS A 319 -1.04 7.03 -21.00
N ASP A 320 -1.70 6.77 -22.13
CA ASP A 320 -2.98 7.39 -22.48
C ASP A 320 -4.15 6.46 -22.15
N ARG A 321 -4.73 6.67 -20.96
CA ARG A 321 -5.88 5.90 -20.45
C ARG A 321 -7.09 5.95 -21.37
N THR A 322 -7.39 7.13 -21.92
CA THR A 322 -8.55 7.32 -22.81
C THR A 322 -8.36 6.55 -24.10
N ALA A 323 -7.16 6.61 -24.69
CA ALA A 323 -6.84 5.85 -25.89
C ALA A 323 -6.84 4.33 -25.62
N VAL A 324 -6.35 3.86 -24.48
CA VAL A 324 -6.41 2.45 -24.09
C VAL A 324 -7.87 1.96 -24.00
N ARG A 325 -8.74 2.70 -23.32
CA ARG A 325 -10.18 2.38 -23.22
C ARG A 325 -10.85 2.30 -24.59
N LYS A 326 -10.57 3.28 -25.44
CA LYS A 326 -11.10 3.35 -26.80
C LYS A 326 -10.75 2.10 -27.62
N VAL A 327 -9.55 1.54 -27.44
CA VAL A 327 -9.18 0.27 -28.11
C VAL A 327 -10.13 -0.86 -27.71
N GLY A 328 -10.48 -0.98 -26.42
CA GLY A 328 -11.42 -2.00 -25.94
C GLY A 328 -12.88 -1.76 -26.34
N ASP A 329 -13.26 -0.50 -26.57
CA ASP A 329 -14.58 -0.14 -27.10
C ASP A 329 -14.70 -0.53 -28.58
N GLU A 330 -13.65 -0.25 -29.37
CA GLU A 330 -13.61 -0.53 -30.81
C GLU A 330 -13.30 -1.99 -31.16
N ASN A 331 -12.70 -2.76 -30.23
CA ASN A 331 -12.27 -4.14 -30.43
C ASN A 331 -12.71 -4.99 -29.21
N PRO A 332 -13.95 -5.52 -29.20
CA PRO A 332 -14.51 -6.23 -28.05
C PRO A 332 -13.65 -7.39 -27.52
N GLU A 333 -12.94 -8.09 -28.40
CA GLU A 333 -12.02 -9.18 -28.07
C GLU A 333 -10.76 -8.73 -27.31
N LEU A 334 -10.41 -7.43 -27.39
CA LEU A 334 -9.30 -6.83 -26.65
C LEU A 334 -9.75 -6.13 -25.35
N ARG A 335 -11.06 -6.11 -25.07
CA ARG A 335 -11.62 -5.32 -23.97
C ARG A 335 -11.04 -5.69 -22.62
N GLY A 336 -10.92 -6.98 -22.31
CA GLY A 336 -10.32 -7.43 -21.05
C GLY A 336 -8.91 -6.88 -20.83
N TRP A 337 -8.04 -7.00 -21.84
CA TRP A 337 -6.67 -6.48 -21.78
C TRP A 337 -6.62 -4.95 -21.77
N ALA A 338 -7.45 -4.27 -22.56
CA ALA A 338 -7.58 -2.81 -22.50
C ALA A 338 -7.97 -2.33 -21.09
N THR A 339 -8.96 -2.97 -20.47
CA THR A 339 -9.39 -2.66 -19.10
C THR A 339 -8.28 -2.90 -18.08
N ARG A 340 -7.55 -4.02 -18.19
CA ARG A 340 -6.43 -4.32 -17.29
C ARG A 340 -5.27 -3.32 -17.44
N LEU A 341 -4.96 -2.87 -18.66
CA LEU A 341 -3.93 -1.86 -18.93
C LEU A 341 -4.36 -0.47 -18.46
N ASP A 342 -5.63 -0.09 -18.64
CA ASP A 342 -6.18 1.14 -18.06
C ASP A 342 -6.06 1.14 -16.53
N PHE A 343 -6.36 0.01 -15.88
CA PHE A 343 -6.16 -0.11 -14.43
C PHE A 343 -4.69 0.06 -14.04
N GLN A 344 -3.75 -0.52 -14.79
CA GLN A 344 -2.31 -0.35 -14.50
C GLN A 344 -1.90 1.14 -14.55
N LEU A 345 -2.37 1.86 -15.57
CA LEU A 345 -2.13 3.29 -15.69
C LEU A 345 -2.82 4.06 -14.56
N ALA A 346 -4.07 3.75 -14.23
CA ALA A 346 -4.78 4.36 -13.11
C ALA A 346 -4.03 4.19 -11.78
N SER A 347 -3.51 2.99 -11.53
CA SER A 347 -2.70 2.68 -10.34
C SER A 347 -1.40 3.48 -10.32
N ALA A 348 -0.74 3.69 -11.46
CA ALA A 348 0.47 4.50 -11.54
C ALA A 348 0.28 5.95 -11.06
N TYR A 349 -0.89 6.53 -11.33
CA TYR A 349 -1.24 7.86 -10.84
C TYR A 349 -1.61 7.90 -9.35
N ARG A 350 -1.84 6.73 -8.72
CA ARG A 350 -2.21 6.57 -7.31
C ARG A 350 -3.42 7.41 -6.89
N GLN A 351 -4.39 7.57 -7.81
CA GLN A 351 -5.66 8.24 -7.55
C GLN A 351 -6.74 7.20 -7.24
N SER A 352 -7.21 7.18 -6.00
CA SER A 352 -8.19 6.19 -5.52
C SER A 352 -9.45 6.11 -6.36
N GLN A 353 -10.00 7.25 -6.77
CA GLN A 353 -11.20 7.32 -7.60
C GLN A 353 -10.97 6.66 -8.96
N TRP A 354 -9.88 7.01 -9.64
CA TRP A 354 -9.54 6.40 -10.92
C TRP A 354 -9.26 4.91 -10.82
N MET A 355 -8.58 4.48 -9.75
CA MET A 355 -8.34 3.07 -9.47
C MET A 355 -9.67 2.33 -9.21
N PHE A 356 -10.57 2.93 -8.44
CA PHE A 356 -11.87 2.36 -8.11
C PHE A 356 -12.76 2.20 -9.35
N GLU A 357 -12.86 3.24 -10.18
CA GLU A 357 -13.58 3.20 -11.46
C GLU A 357 -13.00 2.14 -12.42
N ALA A 358 -11.68 2.11 -12.57
CA ALA A 358 -11.02 1.13 -13.42
C ALA A 358 -11.17 -0.29 -12.88
N ALA A 359 -11.17 -0.48 -11.56
CA ALA A 359 -11.42 -1.77 -10.93
C ALA A 359 -12.88 -2.22 -11.09
N ALA A 360 -13.85 -1.31 -11.06
CA ALA A 360 -15.25 -1.63 -11.34
C ALA A 360 -15.42 -2.15 -12.77
N ALA A 361 -14.71 -1.58 -13.74
CA ALA A 361 -14.64 -2.12 -15.10
C ALA A 361 -13.93 -3.48 -15.13
N ALA A 362 -12.78 -3.62 -14.47
CA ALA A 362 -12.01 -4.86 -14.44
C ALA A 362 -12.79 -6.02 -13.82
N ARG A 363 -13.55 -5.77 -12.75
CA ARG A 363 -14.45 -6.78 -12.15
C ARG A 363 -15.42 -7.38 -13.16
N ARG A 364 -15.88 -6.58 -14.13
CA ARG A 364 -16.85 -7.02 -15.16
C ARG A 364 -16.15 -7.71 -16.34
N GLU A 365 -15.07 -7.12 -16.83
CA GLU A 365 -14.44 -7.54 -18.09
C GLU A 365 -13.30 -8.57 -17.90
N CYS A 366 -12.64 -8.57 -16.73
CA CYS A 366 -11.52 -9.43 -16.42
C CYS A 366 -11.44 -9.76 -14.90
N PRO A 367 -12.46 -10.46 -14.34
CA PRO A 367 -12.57 -10.70 -12.90
C PRO A 367 -11.40 -11.49 -12.31
N THR A 368 -10.65 -12.23 -13.12
CA THR A 368 -9.47 -13.03 -12.75
C THR A 368 -8.16 -12.24 -12.72
N ALA A 369 -8.20 -10.93 -13.02
CA ALA A 369 -7.05 -10.06 -12.90
C ALA A 369 -6.77 -9.70 -11.42
N TYR A 370 -6.39 -10.67 -10.60
CA TYR A 370 -6.36 -10.54 -9.14
C TYR A 370 -5.46 -9.42 -8.60
N GLY A 371 -4.43 -9.04 -9.37
CA GLY A 371 -3.60 -7.86 -9.09
C GLY A 371 -4.39 -6.55 -8.99
N VAL A 372 -5.55 -6.45 -9.63
CA VAL A 372 -6.47 -5.31 -9.49
C VAL A 372 -6.95 -5.17 -8.04
N TYR A 373 -7.42 -6.29 -7.46
CA TYR A 373 -7.94 -6.29 -6.08
C TYR A 373 -6.82 -6.12 -5.07
N PHE A 374 -5.64 -6.70 -5.34
CA PHE A 374 -4.44 -6.43 -4.54
C PHE A 374 -4.12 -4.94 -4.50
N GLU A 375 -4.03 -4.28 -5.65
CA GLU A 375 -3.68 -2.86 -5.76
C GLU A 375 -4.73 -1.98 -5.07
N LEU A 376 -6.03 -2.32 -5.16
CA LEU A 376 -7.06 -1.64 -4.38
C LEU A 376 -6.88 -1.84 -2.87
N ALA A 377 -6.68 -3.08 -2.42
CA ALA A 377 -6.53 -3.38 -1.01
C ALA A 377 -5.27 -2.72 -0.43
N HIS A 378 -4.18 -2.69 -1.18
CA HIS A 378 -2.89 -2.24 -0.71
C HIS A 378 -2.68 -0.73 -0.91
N HIS A 379 -3.15 -0.18 -2.04
CA HIS A 379 -2.87 1.19 -2.47
C HIS A 379 -4.12 2.01 -2.79
N GLY A 380 -5.32 1.50 -2.51
CA GLY A 380 -6.58 2.22 -2.73
C GLY A 380 -6.71 3.51 -1.92
N GLN A 381 -5.94 3.69 -0.84
CA GLN A 381 -5.84 4.86 0.06
C GLN A 381 -7.12 5.26 0.80
N THR A 382 -8.28 5.20 0.14
CA THR A 382 -9.58 5.38 0.77
C THR A 382 -10.05 4.07 1.37
N LEU A 383 -10.86 4.17 2.43
CA LEU A 383 -11.36 3.01 3.14
C LEU A 383 -12.26 2.14 2.25
N GLY A 384 -13.10 2.77 1.42
CA GLY A 384 -14.00 2.07 0.49
C GLY A 384 -13.24 1.29 -0.58
N ALA A 385 -12.24 1.90 -1.21
CA ALA A 385 -11.40 1.21 -2.20
C ALA A 385 -10.62 0.05 -1.57
N THR A 386 -10.01 0.30 -0.41
CA THR A 386 -9.22 -0.68 0.34
C THR A 386 -10.05 -1.90 0.75
N ARG A 387 -11.24 -1.69 1.31
CA ARG A 387 -12.17 -2.77 1.69
C ARG A 387 -12.69 -3.53 0.49
N THR A 388 -13.02 -2.81 -0.59
CA THR A 388 -13.50 -3.44 -1.84
C THR A 388 -12.47 -4.40 -2.41
N GLY A 389 -11.19 -4.01 -2.46
CA GLY A 389 -10.11 -4.91 -2.90
C GLY A 389 -9.97 -6.14 -2.00
N ALA A 390 -9.94 -5.93 -0.68
CA ALA A 390 -9.77 -7.01 0.29
C ALA A 390 -10.93 -8.02 0.30
N GLN A 391 -12.15 -7.58 0.00
CA GLN A 391 -13.34 -8.44 -0.07
C GLN A 391 -13.47 -9.15 -1.43
N LEU A 392 -13.32 -8.41 -2.53
CA LEU A 392 -13.56 -8.97 -3.87
C LEU A 392 -12.46 -9.93 -4.31
N GLY A 393 -11.20 -9.70 -3.94
CA GLY A 393 -10.08 -10.56 -4.35
C GLY A 393 -10.28 -12.05 -3.99
N PRO A 394 -10.45 -12.40 -2.71
CA PRO A 394 -10.75 -13.76 -2.28
C PRO A 394 -11.98 -14.38 -2.97
N LEU A 395 -13.06 -13.60 -3.09
CA LEU A 395 -14.30 -14.05 -3.70
C LEU A 395 -14.12 -14.40 -5.17
N MET A 396 -13.44 -13.54 -5.94
CA MET A 396 -13.19 -13.78 -7.37
C MET A 396 -12.23 -14.95 -7.57
N PHE A 397 -11.19 -15.07 -6.74
CA PHE A 397 -10.26 -16.18 -6.85
C PHE A 397 -10.94 -17.52 -6.57
N GLY A 398 -11.72 -17.61 -5.49
CA GLY A 398 -12.50 -18.80 -5.16
C GLY A 398 -13.53 -19.17 -6.22
N ALA A 399 -14.15 -18.18 -6.87
CA ALA A 399 -15.18 -18.39 -7.89
C ALA A 399 -14.64 -18.91 -9.23
N HIS A 400 -13.45 -18.46 -9.64
CA HIS A 400 -12.97 -18.66 -11.00
C HIS A 400 -11.89 -19.75 -11.14
N VAL A 401 -11.16 -20.08 -10.08
CA VAL A 401 -10.02 -21.02 -10.13
C VAL A 401 -10.39 -22.38 -10.74
N ALA A 402 -11.52 -22.96 -10.35
CA ALA A 402 -11.92 -24.29 -10.78
C ALA A 402 -12.28 -24.31 -12.28
N ALA A 403 -12.98 -23.27 -12.75
CA ALA A 403 -13.32 -23.13 -14.16
C ALA A 403 -12.06 -22.93 -15.03
N GLY A 404 -11.12 -22.10 -14.59
CA GLY A 404 -9.83 -21.90 -15.27
C GLY A 404 -9.03 -23.21 -15.37
N LEU A 405 -8.93 -23.97 -14.27
CA LEU A 405 -8.24 -25.26 -14.27
C LEU A 405 -8.90 -26.27 -15.22
N LEU A 406 -10.23 -26.36 -15.22
CA LEU A 406 -10.98 -27.25 -16.12
C LEU A 406 -10.81 -26.88 -17.60
N ALA A 407 -10.47 -25.63 -17.92
CA ALA A 407 -10.21 -25.20 -19.30
C ALA A 407 -8.83 -25.66 -19.83
N LEU A 408 -7.90 -26.09 -18.97
CA LEU A 408 -6.62 -26.63 -19.40
C LEU A 408 -6.83 -27.98 -20.11
N SER A 409 -6.36 -28.09 -21.36
CA SER A 409 -6.59 -29.26 -22.22
C SER A 409 -5.91 -30.53 -21.69
N ASP A 410 -4.77 -30.37 -21.02
CA ASP A 410 -3.94 -31.45 -20.50
C ASP A 410 -4.08 -31.67 -18.98
N LEU A 411 -5.12 -31.09 -18.36
CA LEU A 411 -5.40 -31.32 -16.95
C LEU A 411 -5.62 -32.82 -16.68
N PRO A 412 -4.97 -33.44 -15.68
CA PRO A 412 -5.10 -34.87 -15.41
C PRO A 412 -6.56 -35.31 -15.18
N ASP A 413 -7.01 -36.37 -15.86
CA ASP A 413 -8.42 -36.83 -15.84
C ASP A 413 -8.97 -37.09 -14.44
N LYS A 414 -8.18 -37.71 -13.56
CA LYS A 414 -8.57 -37.95 -12.16
C LYS A 414 -8.86 -36.64 -11.43
N PHE A 415 -8.10 -35.59 -11.73
CA PHE A 415 -8.28 -34.28 -11.14
C PHE A 415 -9.45 -33.54 -11.77
N ARG A 416 -9.57 -33.61 -13.09
CA ARG A 416 -10.74 -33.11 -13.83
C ARG A 416 -12.03 -33.70 -13.25
N ALA A 417 -12.06 -35.00 -12.99
CA ALA A 417 -13.19 -35.68 -12.35
C ALA A 417 -13.47 -35.10 -10.96
N VAL A 418 -12.46 -34.91 -10.10
CA VAL A 418 -12.65 -34.30 -8.77
C VAL A 418 -13.22 -32.88 -8.87
N LEU A 419 -12.64 -32.03 -9.73
CA LEU A 419 -13.14 -30.67 -9.97
C LEU A 419 -14.54 -30.64 -10.61
N SER A 420 -14.95 -31.70 -11.29
CA SER A 420 -16.26 -31.82 -11.95
C SER A 420 -17.35 -32.46 -11.07
N ILE A 421 -16.96 -33.35 -10.14
CA ILE A 421 -17.85 -34.03 -9.18
C ILE A 421 -18.36 -33.02 -8.14
N ASP A 422 -17.50 -32.08 -7.75
CA ASP A 422 -17.86 -30.88 -7.00
C ASP A 422 -18.24 -29.74 -7.95
N ARG A 423 -19.37 -29.86 -8.66
CA ARG A 423 -20.19 -28.66 -8.84
C ARG A 423 -20.58 -28.24 -7.42
N ILE A 424 -19.73 -27.42 -6.78
CA ILE A 424 -20.04 -26.71 -5.55
C ILE A 424 -21.50 -26.26 -5.72
N PRO A 425 -22.45 -26.75 -4.89
CA PRO A 425 -23.86 -26.68 -5.22
C PRO A 425 -24.23 -25.27 -5.63
N SER A 426 -24.88 -25.11 -6.79
CA SER A 426 -25.26 -23.79 -7.32
C SER A 426 -26.06 -22.95 -6.31
N ARG A 427 -26.71 -23.57 -5.32
CA ARG A 427 -27.34 -22.89 -4.18
C ARG A 427 -26.38 -22.14 -3.23
N LEU A 428 -25.11 -22.52 -3.15
CA LEU A 428 -24.08 -21.80 -2.38
C LEU A 428 -23.53 -20.62 -3.19
N ILE A 429 -23.36 -20.81 -4.50
CA ILE A 429 -22.99 -19.77 -5.47
C ILE A 429 -24.11 -18.72 -5.54
N ASP A 430 -25.37 -19.09 -5.81
CA ASP A 430 -26.48 -18.14 -5.93
C ASP A 430 -26.82 -17.42 -4.61
N ASN A 431 -26.54 -18.04 -3.45
CA ASN A 431 -26.63 -17.35 -2.17
C ASN A 431 -25.42 -16.43 -1.93
N VAL A 432 -24.18 -16.79 -2.28
CA VAL A 432 -22.99 -15.91 -2.11
C VAL A 432 -22.96 -14.74 -3.10
N PHE A 433 -23.50 -14.92 -4.31
CA PHE A 433 -23.54 -13.88 -5.34
C PHE A 433 -24.78 -12.96 -5.24
N GLY A 434 -25.75 -13.32 -4.39
CA GLY A 434 -26.92 -12.49 -4.03
C GLY A 434 -26.98 -12.05 -2.55
N ASP A 435 -26.08 -12.55 -1.70
CA ASP A 435 -25.93 -12.18 -0.29
C ASP A 435 -24.89 -11.07 -0.16
N PRO A 436 -25.26 -9.89 0.37
CA PRO A 436 -24.30 -8.81 0.60
C PRO A 436 -23.26 -9.13 1.68
N ASN A 437 -23.27 -10.32 2.33
CA ASN A 437 -22.35 -10.65 3.42
C ASN A 437 -22.04 -12.18 3.57
N PRO A 438 -21.24 -12.79 2.68
CA PRO A 438 -20.90 -14.22 2.77
C PRO A 438 -20.04 -14.52 4.00
N ARG A 439 -20.41 -15.56 4.77
CA ARG A 439 -19.76 -15.93 6.05
C ARG A 439 -18.43 -16.70 5.91
N ASP A 440 -18.08 -17.20 4.72
CA ASP A 440 -16.79 -17.83 4.42
C ASP A 440 -16.18 -17.16 3.17
N GLU A 441 -15.32 -16.15 3.38
CA GLU A 441 -14.73 -15.36 2.28
C GLU A 441 -13.69 -16.15 1.44
N PHE A 442 -13.15 -17.26 1.97
CA PHE A 442 -12.02 -17.99 1.37
C PHE A 442 -12.36 -19.43 0.99
N SER A 443 -12.22 -19.75 -0.31
CA SER A 443 -12.35 -21.13 -0.81
C SER A 443 -11.11 -21.97 -0.51
N ALA A 444 -11.28 -23.25 -0.17
CA ALA A 444 -10.19 -24.21 -0.02
C ALA A 444 -9.73 -24.83 -1.37
N ALA A 445 -10.47 -24.60 -2.45
CA ALA A 445 -10.21 -25.22 -3.75
C ALA A 445 -8.81 -24.88 -4.32
N PRO A 446 -8.31 -23.61 -4.27
CA PRO A 446 -6.96 -23.29 -4.70
C PRO A 446 -5.88 -24.09 -3.97
N THR A 447 -5.94 -24.16 -2.63
CA THR A 447 -4.98 -24.92 -1.82
C THR A 447 -5.00 -26.41 -2.14
N TYR A 448 -6.20 -26.99 -2.32
CA TYR A 448 -6.32 -28.40 -2.71
C TYR A 448 -5.72 -28.64 -4.11
N ALA A 449 -6.03 -27.76 -5.07
CA ALA A 449 -5.50 -27.84 -6.42
C ALA A 449 -3.97 -27.75 -6.44
N ALA A 450 -3.39 -26.80 -5.72
CA ALA A 450 -1.95 -26.64 -5.64
C ALA A 450 -1.26 -27.89 -5.09
N ARG A 451 -1.74 -28.46 -3.98
CA ARG A 451 -1.18 -29.70 -3.41
C ARG A 451 -1.26 -30.87 -4.38
N TYR A 452 -2.37 -31.02 -5.10
CA TYR A 452 -2.52 -32.06 -6.11
C TYR A 452 -1.54 -31.87 -7.27
N LEU A 453 -1.43 -30.65 -7.79
CA LEU A 453 -0.54 -30.31 -8.90
C LEU A 453 0.94 -30.49 -8.54
N ARG A 454 1.38 -30.09 -7.33
CA ARG A 454 2.74 -30.38 -6.83
C ARG A 454 3.02 -31.87 -6.82
N LYS A 455 2.10 -32.67 -6.25
CA LYS A 455 2.23 -34.13 -6.21
C LYS A 455 2.36 -34.71 -7.62
N LYS A 456 1.57 -34.22 -8.57
CA LYS A 456 1.66 -34.67 -9.97
C LYS A 456 2.96 -34.29 -10.65
N SER A 457 3.48 -33.09 -10.37
CA SER A 457 4.77 -32.65 -10.90
C SER A 457 5.93 -33.53 -10.39
N ALA A 458 5.86 -34.00 -9.14
CA ALA A 458 6.87 -34.90 -8.58
C ALA A 458 6.81 -36.32 -9.19
N GLU A 459 5.60 -36.80 -9.53
CA GLU A 459 5.38 -38.13 -10.11
C GLU A 459 5.74 -38.22 -11.60
N LEU A 460 5.60 -37.11 -12.36
CA LEU A 460 5.69 -37.12 -13.83
C LEU A 460 6.66 -36.04 -14.33
N ALA A 461 7.67 -36.48 -15.09
CA ALA A 461 8.56 -35.63 -15.88
C ALA A 461 7.87 -35.15 -17.16
N ASP A 462 6.77 -34.39 -17.05
CA ASP A 462 5.97 -33.98 -18.22
C ASP A 462 5.73 -32.47 -18.30
N GLY A 463 6.24 -31.90 -19.39
CA GLY A 463 5.92 -30.57 -19.92
C GLY A 463 6.60 -29.40 -19.20
N ASP A 464 6.82 -28.32 -19.94
CA ASP A 464 7.36 -27.05 -19.45
C ASP A 464 6.36 -25.93 -19.82
N PRO A 465 6.03 -24.99 -18.92
CA PRO A 465 6.30 -25.01 -17.47
C PRO A 465 5.65 -26.21 -16.78
N SER A 466 6.27 -26.72 -15.70
CA SER A 466 5.73 -27.86 -14.94
C SER A 466 4.47 -27.49 -14.12
N TRP A 467 3.74 -28.51 -13.67
CA TRP A 467 2.57 -28.33 -12.79
C TRP A 467 2.91 -27.69 -11.44
N SER A 468 4.15 -27.84 -10.97
CA SER A 468 4.61 -27.15 -9.76
C SER A 468 4.58 -25.63 -9.89
N ILE A 469 4.83 -25.08 -11.09
CA ILE A 469 4.72 -23.63 -11.31
C ILE A 469 3.28 -23.17 -11.09
N LEU A 470 2.30 -23.84 -11.69
CA LEU A 470 0.90 -23.46 -11.51
C LEU A 470 0.46 -23.62 -10.05
N ALA A 471 0.92 -24.69 -9.37
CA ALA A 471 0.66 -24.87 -7.95
C ALA A 471 1.22 -23.71 -7.11
N PHE A 472 2.45 -23.29 -7.39
CA PHE A 472 3.09 -22.17 -6.73
C PHE A 472 2.29 -20.87 -6.95
N LEU A 473 1.88 -20.57 -8.18
CA LEU A 473 1.08 -19.38 -8.46
C LEU A 473 -0.26 -19.36 -7.70
N LEU A 474 -0.90 -20.52 -7.55
CA LEU A 474 -2.14 -20.66 -6.79
C LEU A 474 -1.94 -20.45 -5.28
N GLU A 475 -0.85 -21.00 -4.72
CA GLU A 475 -0.49 -20.82 -3.31
C GLU A 475 -0.19 -19.36 -2.97
N GLU A 476 0.56 -18.70 -3.84
CA GLU A 476 0.93 -17.29 -3.70
C GLU A 476 -0.29 -16.37 -3.79
N GLU A 477 -1.17 -16.61 -4.75
CA GLU A 477 -2.41 -15.85 -4.88
C GLU A 477 -3.29 -16.02 -3.63
N GLN A 478 -3.49 -17.27 -3.17
CA GLN A 478 -4.26 -17.55 -1.96
C GLN A 478 -3.70 -16.81 -0.75
N PHE A 479 -2.37 -16.86 -0.58
CA PHE A 479 -1.68 -16.20 0.52
C PHE A 479 -1.83 -14.67 0.48
N VAL A 480 -1.62 -14.05 -0.69
CA VAL A 480 -1.71 -12.59 -0.84
C VAL A 480 -3.13 -12.08 -0.56
N GLN A 481 -4.15 -12.80 -1.01
CA GLN A 481 -5.54 -12.43 -0.74
C GLN A 481 -5.88 -12.51 0.76
N ILE A 482 -5.42 -13.57 1.46
CA ILE A 482 -5.58 -13.70 2.92
C ILE A 482 -4.83 -12.58 3.65
N ALA A 483 -3.57 -12.32 3.28
CA ALA A 483 -2.75 -11.28 3.89
C ALA A 483 -3.40 -9.90 3.80
N ASN A 484 -4.01 -9.57 2.65
CA ASN A 484 -4.71 -8.31 2.46
C ASN A 484 -5.99 -8.21 3.29
N SER A 485 -6.82 -9.26 3.34
CA SER A 485 -8.05 -9.24 4.15
C SER A 485 -7.76 -9.04 5.63
N LEU A 486 -6.79 -9.78 6.20
CA LEU A 486 -6.41 -9.63 7.61
C LEU A 486 -5.83 -8.24 7.91
N ARG A 487 -4.98 -7.69 7.04
CA ARG A 487 -4.44 -6.34 7.18
C ARG A 487 -5.53 -5.28 7.18
N VAL A 488 -6.49 -5.37 6.26
CA VAL A 488 -7.60 -4.41 6.17
C VAL A 488 -8.56 -4.55 7.35
N SER A 489 -8.78 -5.76 7.84
CA SER A 489 -9.62 -6.03 9.02
C SER A 489 -9.04 -5.40 10.29
N LEU A 490 -7.71 -5.44 10.48
CA LEU A 490 -7.04 -4.74 11.59
C LEU A 490 -7.17 -3.21 11.53
N ASN A 491 -7.31 -2.62 10.35
CA ASN A 491 -7.47 -1.17 10.23
C ASN A 491 -8.86 -0.69 10.70
N ALA A 492 -9.85 -1.58 10.84
CA ALA A 492 -11.24 -1.20 11.08
C ALA A 492 -11.63 -1.13 12.56
N THR A 493 -10.97 -1.88 13.46
CA THR A 493 -11.40 -2.00 14.85
C THR A 493 -10.25 -2.34 15.80
N GLU A 494 -10.43 -2.07 17.10
CA GLU A 494 -9.54 -2.56 18.17
C GLU A 494 -9.87 -4.01 18.60
N HIS A 495 -10.67 -4.74 17.84
CA HIS A 495 -11.04 -6.13 18.14
C HIS A 495 -9.93 -7.12 17.71
N SER A 496 -9.94 -8.30 18.32
CA SER A 496 -9.00 -9.36 17.94
C SER A 496 -9.49 -10.01 16.64
N VAL A 497 -8.56 -10.31 15.71
CA VAL A 497 -8.82 -11.08 14.48
C VAL A 497 -8.37 -12.54 14.64
N ALA A 498 -8.21 -13.03 15.88
CA ALA A 498 -7.70 -14.38 16.13
C ALA A 498 -8.60 -15.49 15.56
N ASP A 499 -9.91 -15.29 15.56
CA ASP A 499 -10.88 -16.23 14.97
C ASP A 499 -10.74 -16.27 13.44
N ASP A 500 -10.56 -15.11 12.80
CA ASP A 500 -10.30 -15.00 11.36
C ASP A 500 -8.98 -15.69 10.99
N VAL A 501 -7.92 -15.50 11.79
CA VAL A 501 -6.65 -16.21 11.56
C VAL A 501 -6.83 -17.72 11.70
N ALA A 502 -7.63 -18.19 12.67
CA ALA A 502 -7.87 -19.61 12.87
C ALA A 502 -8.59 -20.27 11.69
N SER A 503 -9.48 -19.55 11.00
CA SER A 503 -10.20 -20.08 9.84
C SER A 503 -9.32 -20.15 8.58
N VAL A 504 -8.43 -19.17 8.37
CA VAL A 504 -7.63 -19.07 7.12
C VAL A 504 -6.26 -19.72 7.18
N LEU A 505 -5.63 -19.82 8.37
CA LEU A 505 -4.27 -20.39 8.51
C LEU A 505 -4.12 -21.81 7.91
N PRO A 506 -5.08 -22.74 8.04
CA PRO A 506 -4.98 -24.06 7.42
C PRO A 506 -4.85 -24.05 5.89
N LEU A 507 -5.33 -22.99 5.23
CA LEU A 507 -5.28 -22.82 3.77
C LEU A 507 -3.88 -22.46 3.28
N VAL A 508 -3.04 -21.91 4.15
CA VAL A 508 -1.69 -21.39 3.83
C VAL A 508 -0.62 -21.96 4.74
N LYS A 509 -0.92 -23.01 5.52
CA LYS A 509 0.02 -23.61 6.48
C LYS A 509 1.36 -24.07 5.88
N ASP A 510 1.35 -24.41 4.59
CA ASP A 510 2.52 -24.90 3.85
C ASP A 510 3.25 -23.76 3.11
N HIS A 511 2.73 -22.53 3.17
CA HIS A 511 3.33 -21.35 2.55
C HIS A 511 4.53 -20.85 3.37
N ARG A 512 5.61 -20.40 2.72
CA ARG A 512 6.85 -19.94 3.40
C ARG A 512 6.63 -18.81 4.40
N PHE A 513 5.56 -18.03 4.22
CA PHE A 513 5.18 -16.92 5.10
C PHE A 513 3.94 -17.21 5.98
N ALA A 514 3.61 -18.48 6.25
CA ALA A 514 2.48 -18.83 7.12
C ALA A 514 2.55 -18.18 8.52
N ALA A 515 3.75 -18.07 9.09
CA ALA A 515 3.97 -17.40 10.39
C ALA A 515 3.57 -15.91 10.37
N TYR A 516 3.67 -15.23 9.23
CA TYR A 516 3.19 -13.86 9.10
C TYR A 516 1.66 -13.78 9.23
N ILE A 517 0.93 -14.73 8.65
CA ILE A 517 -0.54 -14.83 8.83
C ILE A 517 -0.87 -15.14 10.29
N ASP A 518 -0.16 -16.09 10.91
CA ASP A 518 -0.39 -16.44 12.32
C ASP A 518 -0.13 -15.26 13.27
N SER A 519 0.79 -14.38 12.91
CA SER A 519 1.12 -13.20 13.72
C SER A 519 -0.06 -12.24 13.91
N TYR A 520 -1.10 -12.30 13.07
CA TYR A 520 -2.31 -11.46 13.21
C TYR A 520 -3.17 -11.82 14.43
N ARG A 521 -2.95 -12.98 15.07
CA ARG A 521 -3.58 -13.30 16.37
C ARG A 521 -3.13 -12.35 17.48
N TYR A 522 -1.92 -11.80 17.35
CA TYR A 522 -1.30 -10.95 18.35
C TYR A 522 -1.49 -9.46 18.05
N ARG A 523 -1.77 -8.70 19.11
CA ARG A 523 -1.95 -7.25 19.10
C ARG A 523 -0.60 -6.57 19.25
N TRP A 524 -0.12 -5.99 18.16
CA TRP A 524 0.97 -5.02 18.22
C TRP A 524 0.47 -3.69 18.80
N PRO A 525 1.19 -3.01 19.72
CA PRO A 525 2.51 -3.33 20.27
C PRO A 525 2.47 -4.04 21.65
N HIS A 526 1.38 -4.69 22.03
CA HIS A 526 1.21 -5.22 23.39
C HIS A 526 1.81 -6.63 23.57
N GLU A 527 1.69 -7.48 22.55
CA GLU A 527 2.14 -8.89 22.58
C GLU A 527 3.46 -9.07 21.82
N ARG A 528 4.43 -8.20 22.11
CA ARG A 528 5.71 -8.16 21.37
C ARG A 528 6.57 -9.41 21.59
N VAL A 529 6.49 -10.01 22.77
CA VAL A 529 7.32 -11.18 23.13
C VAL A 529 6.85 -12.39 22.33
N GLU A 530 5.55 -12.59 22.26
CA GLU A 530 4.88 -13.64 21.49
C GLU A 530 5.15 -13.47 20.00
N MET A 531 5.00 -12.25 19.47
CA MET A 531 5.36 -11.95 18.08
C MET A 531 6.84 -12.18 17.79
N GLN A 532 7.73 -11.79 18.71
CA GLN A 532 9.17 -12.00 18.59
C GLN A 532 9.53 -13.48 18.57
N GLU A 533 8.90 -14.31 19.40
CA GLU A 533 9.15 -15.74 19.41
C GLU A 533 8.62 -16.43 18.14
N LEU A 534 7.44 -16.05 17.67
CA LEU A 534 6.84 -16.60 16.44
C LEU A 534 7.66 -16.26 15.18
N LEU A 535 8.22 -15.05 15.10
CA LEU A 535 8.75 -14.49 13.85
C LEU A 535 10.27 -14.38 13.80
N LYS A 536 11.01 -14.71 14.87
CA LYS A 536 12.49 -14.57 14.90
C LYS A 536 13.22 -15.38 13.82
N ASP A 537 12.61 -16.46 13.35
CA ASP A 537 13.17 -17.37 12.35
C ASP A 537 12.58 -17.13 10.94
N LEU A 538 11.75 -16.09 10.77
CA LEU A 538 11.21 -15.73 9.46
C LEU A 538 12.31 -15.26 8.52
N VAL A 539 12.52 -15.99 7.43
CA VAL A 539 13.41 -15.59 6.33
C VAL A 539 12.57 -14.97 5.22
N ILE A 540 12.89 -13.73 4.84
CA ILE A 540 12.22 -13.04 3.73
C ILE A 540 13.13 -13.12 2.51
N GLU A 541 12.81 -14.08 1.63
CA GLU A 541 13.46 -14.26 0.33
C GLU A 541 12.94 -13.22 -0.66
N ASP A 542 13.86 -12.68 -1.49
CA ASP A 542 13.54 -11.70 -2.53
C ASP A 542 12.61 -10.58 -2.04
N PRO A 543 13.01 -9.84 -0.98
CA PRO A 543 12.14 -8.82 -0.41
C PRO A 543 11.75 -7.78 -1.45
N ARG A 544 10.46 -7.46 -1.47
CA ARG A 544 9.82 -6.52 -2.40
C ARG A 544 9.15 -5.40 -1.64
N ARG A 545 9.00 -4.24 -2.28
CA ARG A 545 8.36 -3.07 -1.69
C ARG A 545 6.84 -3.22 -1.62
N ASN A 546 6.24 -4.05 -2.48
CA ASN A 546 4.83 -4.46 -2.38
C ASN A 546 4.55 -5.40 -1.19
N MET A 547 5.58 -5.83 -0.45
CA MET A 547 5.45 -6.54 0.83
C MET A 547 5.43 -5.57 2.02
N SER A 548 5.29 -4.26 1.82
CA SER A 548 5.44 -3.23 2.89
C SER A 548 4.60 -3.57 4.13
N GLY A 549 3.38 -4.08 3.96
CA GLY A 549 2.54 -4.54 5.07
C GLY A 549 3.21 -5.59 5.95
N MET A 550 3.89 -6.58 5.37
CA MET A 550 4.68 -7.57 6.09
C MET A 550 5.94 -6.96 6.69
N LEU A 551 6.69 -6.19 5.91
CA LEU A 551 7.94 -5.58 6.34
C LEU A 551 7.75 -4.65 7.55
N HIS A 552 6.67 -3.85 7.56
CA HIS A 552 6.31 -2.99 8.69
C HIS A 552 5.85 -3.79 9.90
N ARG A 553 5.08 -4.86 9.71
CA ARG A 553 4.64 -5.73 10.81
C ARG A 553 5.82 -6.39 11.51
N VAL A 554 6.86 -6.75 10.76
CA VAL A 554 8.09 -7.38 11.31
C VAL A 554 9.26 -6.41 11.47
N TRP A 555 9.00 -5.09 11.41
CA TRP A 555 10.02 -4.03 11.43
C TRP A 555 10.88 -4.02 12.69
N TRP A 556 10.34 -4.48 13.82
CA TRP A 556 11.05 -4.46 15.10
C TRP A 556 11.45 -5.85 15.58
N ILE A 557 11.03 -6.90 14.86
CA ILE A 557 11.36 -8.28 15.15
C ILE A 557 12.82 -8.50 14.81
N LYS A 558 13.57 -9.03 15.77
CA LYS A 558 14.99 -9.32 15.60
C LYS A 558 15.20 -10.78 15.28
N ASP A 559 16.09 -11.06 14.35
CA ASP A 559 16.56 -12.41 14.10
C ASP A 559 17.55 -12.88 15.20
N SER A 560 18.06 -14.10 15.05
CA SER A 560 19.11 -14.66 15.93
C SER A 560 20.41 -13.84 15.97
N ARG A 561 20.65 -12.98 14.98
CA ARG A 561 21.80 -12.05 14.88
C ARG A 561 21.50 -10.67 15.48
N ARG A 562 20.32 -10.49 16.09
CA ARG A 562 19.82 -9.22 16.64
C ARG A 562 19.57 -8.13 15.58
N GLN A 563 19.52 -8.48 14.30
CA GLN A 563 19.18 -7.60 13.19
C GLN A 563 17.67 -7.53 13.04
N SER A 564 17.12 -6.34 12.78
CA SER A 564 15.69 -6.21 12.47
C SER A 564 15.40 -6.86 11.11
N ILE A 565 14.50 -7.85 11.10
CA ILE A 565 14.11 -8.60 9.90
C ILE A 565 13.46 -7.64 8.90
N GLY A 566 12.40 -6.93 9.33
CA GLY A 566 11.63 -6.06 8.44
C GLY A 566 12.44 -4.88 7.91
N LYS A 567 13.24 -4.23 8.76
CA LYS A 567 14.09 -3.11 8.34
C LYS A 567 15.16 -3.58 7.36
N PHE A 568 15.81 -4.71 7.61
CA PHE A 568 16.84 -5.23 6.72
C PHE A 568 16.25 -5.63 5.37
N ALA A 569 15.16 -6.39 5.37
CA ALA A 569 14.42 -6.74 4.15
C ALA A 569 13.97 -5.49 3.37
N TYR A 570 13.48 -4.46 4.05
CA TYR A 570 13.13 -3.18 3.44
C TYR A 570 14.35 -2.46 2.83
N GLN A 571 15.53 -2.58 3.42
CA GLN A 571 16.76 -1.97 2.90
C GLN A 571 17.29 -2.69 1.66
N VAL A 572 17.18 -4.03 1.62
CA VAL A 572 17.68 -4.86 0.52
C VAL A 572 16.64 -5.10 -0.59
N ALA A 573 15.40 -4.61 -0.41
CA ALA A 573 14.38 -4.62 -1.45
C ALA A 573 14.78 -3.69 -2.61
N GLY A 574 15.55 -4.25 -3.54
CA GLY A 574 16.03 -3.57 -4.74
C GLY A 574 14.89 -3.20 -5.70
N ARG A 575 15.14 -2.22 -6.57
CA ARG A 575 14.22 -1.81 -7.63
C ARG A 575 14.58 -2.47 -8.95
N ASN A 576 13.57 -2.77 -9.76
CA ASN A 576 13.76 -3.10 -11.16
C ASN A 576 13.59 -1.83 -12.01
N PHE A 577 14.41 -1.65 -13.04
CA PHE A 577 14.28 -0.55 -14.01
C PHE A 577 13.17 -0.78 -15.03
N THR A 578 11.96 -1.02 -14.52
CA THR A 578 10.72 -1.17 -15.28
C THR A 578 9.66 -0.26 -14.66
N PHE A 579 8.63 0.10 -15.42
CA PHE A 579 7.52 0.93 -14.97
C PHE A 579 6.91 0.39 -13.68
N ALA A 580 6.59 -0.91 -13.68
CA ALA A 580 6.18 -1.69 -12.53
C ALA A 580 7.14 -1.59 -11.33
N GLY A 581 8.43 -1.88 -11.55
CA GLY A 581 9.44 -1.89 -10.48
C GLY A 581 9.69 -0.50 -9.88
N MET A 582 9.59 0.55 -10.69
CA MET A 582 9.70 1.92 -10.22
C MET A 582 8.49 2.32 -9.38
N LEU A 583 7.26 1.97 -9.81
CA LEU A 583 6.05 2.23 -9.02
C LEU A 583 6.07 1.49 -7.68
N GLU A 584 6.52 0.24 -7.69
CA GLU A 584 6.70 -0.57 -6.48
C GLU A 584 7.63 0.13 -5.49
N TYR A 585 8.73 0.71 -5.98
CA TYR A 585 9.75 1.35 -5.15
C TYR A 585 9.34 2.74 -4.64
N VAL A 586 8.63 3.52 -5.46
CA VAL A 586 8.26 4.92 -5.14
C VAL A 586 7.06 5.00 -4.20
N TYR A 587 6.12 4.06 -4.27
CA TYR A 587 4.84 4.14 -3.55
C TYR A 587 4.56 3.03 -2.51
N PRO A 588 5.53 2.51 -1.73
CA PRO A 588 5.24 1.43 -0.78
C PRO A 588 4.29 1.86 0.35
N ASP A 589 4.35 3.13 0.79
CA ASP A 589 3.76 3.55 2.07
C ASP A 589 2.87 4.82 2.01
N SER A 590 2.90 5.59 0.91
CA SER A 590 2.12 6.81 0.81
C SER A 590 1.88 7.27 -0.64
N PRO A 591 0.71 7.87 -0.97
CA PRO A 591 0.54 8.66 -2.20
C PRO A 591 1.58 9.78 -2.34
N SER A 592 1.99 10.37 -1.22
CA SER A 592 3.02 11.40 -1.16
C SER A 592 4.37 10.75 -0.96
N TRP A 593 5.04 10.44 -2.07
CA TRP A 593 6.46 10.10 -2.04
C TRP A 593 7.24 11.33 -1.58
N ASN A 594 7.56 11.46 -0.29
CA ASN A 594 8.35 12.57 0.24
C ASN A 594 9.75 12.08 0.59
N PRO A 595 10.66 11.96 -0.39
CA PRO A 595 12.01 11.51 -0.12
C PRO A 595 12.70 12.51 0.81
N GLU A 596 13.31 12.02 1.88
CA GLU A 596 14.08 12.85 2.83
C GLU A 596 15.25 13.57 2.14
N ASP A 597 15.69 13.08 0.97
CA ASP A 597 16.80 13.61 0.19
C ASP A 597 16.34 13.93 -1.25
N ALA A 598 16.33 15.21 -1.57
CA ALA A 598 15.97 15.75 -2.88
C ALA A 598 16.89 15.28 -4.02
N ARG A 599 18.15 14.91 -3.75
CA ARG A 599 19.05 14.37 -4.77
C ARG A 599 18.63 12.97 -5.19
N PHE A 600 18.31 12.11 -4.23
CA PHE A 600 17.72 10.81 -4.52
C PHE A 600 16.42 10.99 -5.29
N ALA A 601 15.60 11.97 -4.88
CA ALA A 601 14.37 12.28 -5.57
C ALA A 601 14.56 12.61 -7.06
N ALA A 602 15.50 13.51 -7.35
CA ALA A 602 15.81 13.90 -8.71
C ALA A 602 16.37 12.72 -9.56
N ILE A 603 17.12 11.80 -8.96
CA ILE A 603 17.57 10.57 -9.63
C ILE A 603 16.36 9.72 -10.04
N PHE A 604 15.42 9.47 -9.13
CA PHE A 604 14.24 8.67 -9.42
C PHE A 604 13.34 9.30 -10.48
N ALA A 605 13.14 10.62 -10.44
CA ALA A 605 12.38 11.33 -11.45
C ALA A 605 13.00 11.14 -12.85
N ARG A 606 14.33 11.27 -12.97
CA ARG A 606 15.06 11.05 -14.24
C ARG A 606 15.00 9.59 -14.70
N GLU A 607 15.16 8.64 -13.79
CA GLU A 607 15.06 7.21 -14.11
C GLU A 607 13.65 6.85 -14.59
N PHE A 608 12.62 7.34 -13.90
CA PHE A 608 11.24 7.11 -14.29
C PHE A 608 10.94 7.72 -15.66
N ALA A 609 11.38 8.96 -15.91
CA ALA A 609 11.26 9.61 -17.22
C ALA A 609 12.01 8.83 -18.32
N GLY A 610 13.16 8.25 -18.00
CA GLY A 610 13.93 7.43 -18.94
C GLY A 610 13.30 6.06 -19.24
N ILE A 611 12.42 5.56 -18.38
CA ILE A 611 11.68 4.30 -18.56
C ILE A 611 10.33 4.54 -19.24
N ALA A 612 9.57 5.53 -18.75
CA ALA A 612 8.22 5.86 -19.20
C ALA A 612 8.13 7.36 -19.51
N PRO A 613 8.67 7.81 -20.67
CA PRO A 613 8.84 9.22 -21.00
C PRO A 613 7.53 10.01 -21.11
N HIS A 614 6.42 9.31 -21.37
CA HIS A 614 5.09 9.91 -21.52
C HIS A 614 4.26 9.86 -20.24
N CYS A 615 4.78 9.27 -19.16
CA CYS A 615 4.09 9.19 -17.87
C CYS A 615 4.29 10.46 -17.05
N GLU A 616 3.21 11.18 -16.75
CA GLU A 616 3.24 12.41 -15.95
C GLU A 616 3.72 12.19 -14.51
N THR A 617 3.75 10.94 -14.03
CA THR A 617 4.35 10.61 -12.72
C THR A 617 5.81 11.03 -12.64
N ALA A 618 6.57 10.95 -13.73
CA ALA A 618 7.96 11.42 -13.75
C ALA A 618 8.04 12.95 -13.56
N THR A 619 7.20 13.70 -14.27
CA THR A 619 7.08 15.16 -14.12
C THR A 619 6.66 15.53 -12.70
N ARG A 620 5.64 14.86 -12.15
CA ARG A 620 5.21 15.00 -10.75
C ARG A 620 6.36 14.83 -9.77
N MET A 621 7.16 13.77 -9.93
CA MET A 621 8.33 13.52 -9.10
C MET A 621 9.41 14.60 -9.26
N ALA A 622 9.62 15.12 -10.49
CA ALA A 622 10.56 16.20 -10.73
C ALA A 622 10.17 17.50 -10.01
N VAL A 623 8.89 17.89 -10.07
CA VAL A 623 8.36 19.07 -9.33
C VAL A 623 8.53 18.89 -7.81
N GLN A 624 8.28 17.68 -7.32
CA GLN A 624 8.40 17.38 -5.90
C GLN A 624 9.87 17.36 -5.43
N ALA A 625 10.78 16.86 -6.27
CA ALA A 625 12.22 16.79 -6.01
C ALA A 625 12.93 18.15 -6.09
N ALA A 626 12.36 19.12 -6.78
CA ALA A 626 13.01 20.41 -7.01
C ALA A 626 13.21 21.20 -5.70
N GLU A 627 14.47 21.50 -5.38
CA GLU A 627 14.84 22.47 -4.36
C GLU A 627 14.64 23.88 -4.92
N ASP A 628 13.74 24.66 -4.30
CA ASP A 628 13.47 26.06 -4.62
C ASP A 628 13.32 26.43 -6.12
N PRO A 629 12.40 25.78 -6.87
CA PRO A 629 12.25 26.02 -8.31
C PRO A 629 11.90 27.48 -8.63
N SER A 630 12.34 27.99 -9.79
CA SER A 630 11.96 29.32 -10.27
C SER A 630 10.51 29.33 -10.79
N ILE A 631 9.90 30.51 -10.93
CA ILE A 631 8.57 30.64 -11.56
C ILE A 631 8.59 30.12 -13.01
N GLU A 632 9.69 30.31 -13.74
CA GLU A 632 9.86 29.78 -15.11
C GLU A 632 9.87 28.26 -15.14
N ASP A 633 10.54 27.61 -14.16
CA ASP A 633 10.52 26.15 -14.01
C ASP A 633 9.09 25.65 -13.75
N LEU A 634 8.36 26.31 -12.85
CA LEU A 634 6.98 25.97 -12.54
C LEU A 634 6.06 26.11 -13.76
N GLN A 635 6.21 27.19 -14.54
CA GLN A 635 5.43 27.41 -15.76
C GLN A 635 5.74 26.37 -16.84
N LYS A 636 7.01 25.99 -16.97
CA LYS A 636 7.42 24.93 -17.89
C LYS A 636 6.75 23.60 -17.51
N TRP A 637 6.84 23.18 -16.25
CA TRP A 637 6.18 21.96 -15.80
C TRP A 637 4.66 22.02 -15.93
N GLU A 638 4.03 23.16 -15.60
CA GLU A 638 2.59 23.37 -15.81
C GLU A 638 2.19 23.12 -17.28
N SER A 639 3.02 23.54 -18.24
CA SER A 639 2.76 23.34 -19.68
C SER A 639 2.98 21.91 -20.19
N GLU A 640 3.78 21.11 -19.49
CA GLU A 640 4.09 19.71 -19.83
C GLU A 640 3.04 18.74 -19.28
N LEU A 641 2.31 19.14 -18.23
CA LEU A 641 1.24 18.35 -17.64
C LEU A 641 -0.01 18.33 -18.53
N LYS A 642 -0.63 17.16 -18.61
CA LYS A 642 -1.90 16.92 -19.30
C LYS A 642 -3.04 16.95 -18.27
N ASN A 643 -3.18 15.87 -17.50
CA ASN A 643 -4.34 15.61 -16.66
C ASN A 643 -3.98 15.00 -15.29
N ASP A 644 -2.74 15.08 -14.80
CA ASP A 644 -2.39 14.58 -13.45
C ASP A 644 -2.89 15.55 -12.34
N PRO A 645 -3.95 15.19 -11.58
CA PRO A 645 -4.50 16.07 -10.55
C PRO A 645 -3.51 16.30 -9.39
N THR A 646 -2.64 15.34 -9.08
CA THR A 646 -1.67 15.49 -7.99
C THR A 646 -0.53 16.39 -8.40
N ALA A 647 -0.06 16.28 -9.65
CA ALA A 647 0.98 17.17 -10.15
C ALA A 647 0.52 18.64 -10.13
N PHE A 648 -0.70 18.93 -10.57
CA PHE A 648 -1.28 20.28 -10.47
C PHE A 648 -1.39 20.76 -9.01
N ARG A 649 -1.81 19.90 -8.07
CA ARG A 649 -1.85 20.25 -6.63
C ARG A 649 -0.46 20.55 -6.07
N ILE A 650 0.56 19.79 -6.45
CA ILE A 650 1.95 20.03 -6.03
C ILE A 650 2.46 21.35 -6.61
N LEU A 651 2.19 21.65 -7.88
CA LEU A 651 2.51 22.96 -8.49
C LEU A 651 1.82 24.10 -7.74
N ALA A 652 0.56 23.93 -7.35
CA ALA A 652 -0.16 24.93 -6.58
C ALA A 652 0.55 25.26 -5.24
N TYR A 653 1.01 24.25 -4.50
CA TYR A 653 1.82 24.48 -3.30
C TYR A 653 3.13 25.22 -3.59
N ARG A 654 3.80 24.92 -4.70
CA ARG A 654 5.04 25.61 -5.09
C ARG A 654 4.77 27.08 -5.43
N TYR A 655 3.71 27.38 -6.17
CA TYR A 655 3.29 28.77 -6.44
C TYR A 655 2.90 29.51 -5.16
N TYR A 656 2.16 28.85 -4.26
CA TYR A 656 1.80 29.41 -2.96
C TYR A 656 3.05 29.76 -2.14
N ALA A 657 4.05 28.88 -2.11
CA ALA A 657 5.32 29.14 -1.43
C ALA A 657 6.10 30.33 -2.04
N LYS A 658 5.92 30.61 -3.33
CA LYS A 658 6.45 31.80 -4.03
C LYS A 658 5.56 33.05 -3.89
N GLN A 659 4.51 32.99 -3.07
CA GLN A 659 3.52 34.05 -2.87
C GLN A 659 2.70 34.40 -4.14
N ASP A 660 2.74 33.56 -5.17
CA ASP A 660 1.89 33.69 -6.36
C ASP A 660 0.54 32.99 -6.12
N LYS A 661 -0.28 33.59 -5.26
CA LYS A 661 -1.61 33.07 -4.92
C LYS A 661 -2.52 32.87 -6.14
N PRO A 662 -2.56 33.77 -7.15
CA PRO A 662 -3.34 33.54 -8.37
C PRO A 662 -2.93 32.30 -9.15
N ALA A 663 -1.62 32.04 -9.31
CA ALA A 663 -1.17 30.82 -9.98
C ALA A 663 -1.47 29.56 -9.15
N ALA A 664 -1.34 29.65 -7.82
CA ALA A 664 -1.72 28.57 -6.92
C ALA A 664 -3.21 28.20 -7.06
N MET A 665 -4.11 29.20 -7.04
CA MET A 665 -5.55 28.99 -7.23
C MET A 665 -5.86 28.32 -8.56
N ARG A 666 -5.31 28.83 -9.67
CA ARG A 666 -5.49 28.23 -11.01
C ARG A 666 -5.06 26.77 -11.05
N CYS A 667 -3.93 26.44 -10.42
CA CYS A 667 -3.44 25.06 -10.37
C CYS A 667 -4.35 24.16 -9.50
N TYR A 668 -4.86 24.65 -8.37
CA TYR A 668 -5.84 23.90 -7.57
C TYR A 668 -7.16 23.69 -8.33
N GLU A 669 -7.68 24.71 -9.01
CA GLU A 669 -8.88 24.60 -9.84
C GLU A 669 -8.69 23.59 -10.98
N ARG A 670 -7.52 23.62 -11.65
CA ARG A 670 -7.17 22.65 -12.68
C ARG A 670 -7.09 21.23 -12.13
N SER A 671 -6.49 21.06 -10.94
CA SER A 671 -6.45 19.78 -10.22
C SER A 671 -7.87 19.24 -9.95
N LEU A 672 -8.77 20.06 -9.43
CA LEU A 672 -10.18 19.69 -9.20
C LEU A 672 -10.94 19.38 -10.48
N ALA A 673 -10.66 20.09 -11.57
CA ALA A 673 -11.26 19.83 -12.88
C ALA A 673 -10.80 18.49 -13.49
N CYS A 674 -9.56 18.06 -13.20
CA CYS A 674 -9.07 16.73 -13.59
C CYS A 674 -9.70 15.63 -12.74
N LEU A 675 -9.71 15.82 -11.41
CA LEU A 675 -10.32 14.90 -10.47
C LEU A 675 -10.65 15.63 -9.15
N PRO A 676 -11.92 15.72 -8.75
CA PRO A 676 -12.29 16.26 -7.46
C PRO A 676 -11.72 15.40 -6.33
N THR A 677 -10.73 15.92 -5.58
CA THR A 677 -10.19 15.25 -4.40
C THR A 677 -10.34 16.15 -3.18
N PHE A 678 -10.57 15.54 -2.01
CA PHE A 678 -10.69 16.31 -0.78
C PHE A 678 -9.42 17.08 -0.44
N SER A 679 -8.23 16.50 -0.68
CA SER A 679 -6.98 17.21 -0.40
C SER A 679 -6.91 18.52 -1.19
N THR A 680 -7.14 18.49 -2.51
CA THR A 680 -7.15 19.71 -3.34
C THR A 680 -8.27 20.67 -2.92
N ALA A 681 -9.48 20.18 -2.67
CA ALA A 681 -10.62 21.02 -2.27
C ALA A 681 -10.37 21.72 -0.93
N ARG A 682 -9.81 21.01 0.04
CA ARG A 682 -9.39 21.56 1.33
C ARG A 682 -8.31 22.62 1.16
N ASP A 683 -7.29 22.35 0.35
CA ASP A 683 -6.16 23.28 0.16
C ASP A 683 -6.64 24.59 -0.53
N LEU A 684 -7.51 24.47 -1.54
CA LEU A 684 -8.15 25.64 -2.18
C LEU A 684 -9.09 26.38 -1.23
N ALA A 685 -9.91 25.65 -0.48
CA ALA A 685 -10.78 26.25 0.53
C ALA A 685 -9.96 27.01 1.58
N ASN A 686 -8.87 26.43 2.10
CA ASN A 686 -7.99 27.11 3.05
C ASN A 686 -7.42 28.41 2.48
N LEU A 687 -7.04 28.44 1.20
CA LEU A 687 -6.60 29.66 0.54
C LEU A 687 -7.73 30.72 0.45
N HIS A 688 -8.97 30.31 0.17
CA HIS A 688 -10.13 31.21 0.24
C HIS A 688 -10.38 31.72 1.66
N PHE A 689 -10.24 30.86 2.67
CA PHE A 689 -10.37 31.22 4.08
C PHE A 689 -9.32 32.25 4.50
N GLU A 690 -8.06 32.07 4.10
CA GLU A 690 -6.97 33.03 4.33
C GLU A 690 -7.22 34.38 3.66
N LEU A 691 -7.91 34.40 2.51
CA LEU A 691 -8.27 35.63 1.79
C LEU A 691 -9.57 36.26 2.31
N GLY A 692 -10.21 35.69 3.33
CA GLY A 692 -11.50 36.16 3.85
C GLY A 692 -12.68 35.90 2.91
N ASP A 693 -12.51 35.12 1.84
CA ASP A 693 -13.55 34.81 0.86
C ASP A 693 -14.42 33.64 1.34
N ARG A 694 -15.28 33.95 2.33
CA ARG A 694 -16.15 32.97 3.00
C ARG A 694 -17.06 32.23 2.03
N GLU A 695 -17.62 32.91 1.03
CA GLU A 695 -18.54 32.30 0.07
C GLU A 695 -17.81 31.24 -0.77
N LYS A 696 -16.64 31.56 -1.32
CA LYS A 696 -15.86 30.59 -2.10
C LYS A 696 -15.29 29.47 -1.25
N TRP A 697 -14.87 29.75 -0.02
CA TRP A 697 -14.44 28.70 0.93
C TRP A 697 -15.56 27.65 1.11
N GLU A 698 -16.77 28.11 1.38
CA GLU A 698 -17.92 27.22 1.63
C GLU A 698 -18.29 26.47 0.35
N GLN A 699 -18.41 27.19 -0.77
CA GLN A 699 -18.81 26.64 -2.04
C GLN A 699 -17.82 25.57 -2.55
N THR A 700 -16.51 25.78 -2.37
CA THR A 700 -15.48 24.80 -2.75
C THR A 700 -15.68 23.46 -2.05
N LEU A 701 -15.97 23.47 -0.75
CA LEU A 701 -16.20 22.24 0.02
C LEU A 701 -17.56 21.61 -0.30
N LEU A 702 -18.60 22.42 -0.51
CA LEU A 702 -19.92 21.94 -0.94
C LEU A 702 -19.91 21.32 -2.34
N ASP A 703 -19.11 21.86 -3.26
CA ASP A 703 -18.93 21.29 -4.60
C ASP A 703 -18.20 19.96 -4.55
N TYR A 704 -17.17 19.83 -3.70
CA TYR A 704 -16.52 18.55 -3.47
C TYR A 704 -17.49 17.48 -2.95
N LEU A 705 -18.40 17.83 -2.04
CA LEU A 705 -19.41 16.90 -1.50
C LEU A 705 -20.39 16.35 -2.54
N LYS A 706 -20.43 16.89 -3.76
CA LYS A 706 -21.20 16.34 -4.90
C LYS A 706 -20.48 15.20 -5.62
N SER A 707 -19.20 14.98 -5.33
CA SER A 707 -18.40 13.89 -5.91
C SER A 707 -18.73 12.53 -5.27
N GLU A 708 -18.15 11.46 -5.79
CA GLU A 708 -18.36 10.11 -5.25
C GLU A 708 -17.65 9.95 -3.89
N ASN A 709 -18.39 9.45 -2.90
CA ASN A 709 -17.85 9.21 -1.57
C ASN A 709 -17.21 7.82 -1.46
N LEU A 710 -15.87 7.77 -1.54
CA LEU A 710 -15.11 6.52 -1.41
C LEU A 710 -14.57 6.24 0.00
N GLY A 711 -14.91 7.05 1.00
CA GLY A 711 -14.31 6.90 2.32
C GLY A 711 -14.76 7.93 3.35
N LEU A 712 -13.79 8.48 4.05
CA LEU A 712 -14.02 9.43 5.14
C LEU A 712 -13.86 10.89 4.69
N GLU A 713 -13.49 11.10 3.44
CA GLU A 713 -13.17 12.40 2.87
C GLU A 713 -14.37 13.36 2.88
N HIS A 714 -15.58 12.87 2.57
CA HIS A 714 -16.81 13.68 2.69
C HIS A 714 -17.04 14.12 4.14
N ALA A 715 -16.82 13.22 5.09
CA ALA A 715 -16.96 13.55 6.49
C ALA A 715 -15.87 14.53 6.96
N MET A 716 -14.66 14.47 6.40
CA MET A 716 -13.61 15.48 6.65
C MET A 716 -13.98 16.84 6.07
N ALA A 717 -14.58 16.90 4.88
CA ALA A 717 -15.11 18.14 4.31
C ALA A 717 -16.24 18.73 5.18
N HIS A 718 -17.15 17.88 5.66
CA HIS A 718 -18.17 18.28 6.63
C HIS A 718 -17.58 18.76 7.96
N GLN A 719 -16.54 18.11 8.47
CA GLN A 719 -15.83 18.58 9.66
C GLN A 719 -15.21 19.96 9.43
N GLN A 720 -14.56 20.18 8.28
CA GLN A 720 -13.96 21.47 7.95
C GLN A 720 -15.01 22.57 7.84
N LEU A 721 -16.14 22.28 7.18
CA LEU A 721 -17.30 23.18 7.13
C LEU A 721 -17.81 23.52 8.52
N ALA A 722 -18.03 22.51 9.37
CA ALA A 722 -18.50 22.71 10.75
C ALA A 722 -17.52 23.59 11.55
N ASN A 723 -16.23 23.26 11.53
CA ASN A 723 -15.22 24.01 12.26
C ASN A 723 -15.08 25.47 11.77
N GLY A 724 -15.09 25.69 10.45
CA GLY A 724 -15.03 27.03 9.87
C GLY A 724 -16.25 27.88 10.23
N LEU A 725 -17.45 27.31 10.13
CA LEU A 725 -18.69 27.97 10.55
C LEU A 725 -18.70 28.32 12.03
N CYS A 726 -18.25 27.41 12.91
CA CYS A 726 -18.08 27.72 14.34
C CYS A 726 -17.08 28.84 14.58
N SER A 727 -16.02 28.96 13.77
CA SER A 727 -15.04 30.05 13.90
C SER A 727 -15.62 31.44 13.56
N TRP A 728 -16.75 31.48 12.85
CA TRP A 728 -17.52 32.70 12.58
C TRP A 728 -18.80 32.82 13.44
N GLY A 729 -18.98 31.96 14.45
CA GLY A 729 -20.17 31.99 15.31
C GLY A 729 -21.43 31.37 14.69
N ASP A 730 -21.35 30.75 13.51
CA ASP A 730 -22.51 30.16 12.82
C ASP A 730 -22.81 28.72 13.28
N TRP A 731 -22.96 28.54 14.59
CA TRP A 731 -23.14 27.23 15.24
C TRP A 731 -24.34 26.45 14.69
N GLN A 732 -25.45 27.13 14.42
CA GLN A 732 -26.66 26.47 13.91
C GLN A 732 -26.45 25.89 12.51
N LYS A 733 -25.73 26.61 11.65
CA LYS A 733 -25.37 26.14 10.30
C LYS A 733 -24.33 25.01 10.38
N ALA A 734 -23.40 25.08 11.33
CA ALA A 734 -22.40 24.05 11.58
C ALA A 734 -23.02 22.70 11.99
N ARG A 735 -24.18 22.71 12.68
CA ARG A 735 -24.83 21.49 13.23
C ARG A 735 -25.01 20.40 12.18
N HIS A 736 -25.62 20.73 11.05
CA HIS A 736 -25.88 19.75 9.99
C HIS A 736 -24.58 19.06 9.55
N HIS A 737 -23.53 19.84 9.26
CA HIS A 737 -22.25 19.28 8.83
C HIS A 737 -21.55 18.48 9.95
N ALA A 738 -21.61 18.94 11.19
CA ALA A 738 -21.05 18.22 12.32
C ALA A 738 -21.71 16.86 12.54
N GLU A 739 -23.04 16.78 12.42
CA GLU A 739 -23.80 15.53 12.50
C GLU A 739 -23.50 14.61 11.30
N GLN A 740 -23.32 15.13 10.09
CA GLN A 740 -22.87 14.33 8.94
C GLN A 740 -21.47 13.75 9.17
N ALA A 741 -20.54 14.53 9.73
CA ALA A 741 -19.22 14.02 10.10
C ALA A 741 -19.31 12.95 11.22
N GLY A 742 -20.13 13.21 12.25
CA GLY A 742 -20.40 12.28 13.35
C GLY A 742 -21.06 10.98 12.92
N GLY A 743 -21.90 11.02 11.88
CA GLY A 743 -22.59 9.85 11.32
C GLY A 743 -21.66 8.77 10.75
N THR A 744 -20.38 9.08 10.53
CA THR A 744 -19.36 8.09 10.14
C THR A 744 -18.81 7.29 11.32
N TRP A 745 -19.13 7.70 12.55
CA TRP A 745 -18.61 7.15 13.79
C TRP A 745 -17.09 7.25 13.95
N ALA A 746 -16.39 7.99 13.09
CA ALA A 746 -14.97 8.27 13.28
C ALA A 746 -14.76 9.11 14.55
N ALA A 747 -13.72 8.81 15.34
CA ALA A 747 -13.46 9.50 16.61
C ALA A 747 -13.42 11.04 16.47
N TRP A 748 -12.84 11.55 15.39
CA TRP A 748 -12.78 12.99 15.11
C TRP A 748 -14.13 13.56 14.66
N GLY A 749 -14.95 12.79 13.95
CA GLY A 749 -16.29 13.18 13.51
C GLY A 749 -17.25 13.27 14.70
N LEU A 750 -17.24 12.25 15.57
CA LEU A 750 -17.97 12.23 16.84
C LEU A 750 -17.54 13.40 17.74
N ASN A 751 -16.23 13.71 17.78
CA ASN A 751 -15.73 14.86 18.50
C ASN A 751 -16.27 16.19 17.94
N THR A 752 -16.34 16.34 16.62
CA THR A 752 -16.90 17.54 15.97
C THR A 752 -18.39 17.65 16.21
N ALA A 753 -19.16 16.56 16.13
CA ALA A 753 -20.59 16.54 16.46
C ALA A 753 -20.84 16.95 17.92
N SER A 754 -20.13 16.32 18.86
CA SER A 754 -20.16 16.70 20.28
C SER A 754 -19.80 18.18 20.47
N PHE A 755 -18.80 18.66 19.73
CA PHE A 755 -18.30 20.01 19.83
C PHE A 755 -19.35 21.06 19.42
N VAL A 756 -20.05 20.82 18.32
CA VAL A 756 -21.09 21.75 17.84
C VAL A 756 -22.35 21.68 18.69
N CYS A 757 -22.78 20.47 19.10
CA CYS A 757 -23.93 20.31 19.99
C CYS A 757 -23.73 21.07 21.30
N GLU A 758 -22.53 21.05 21.87
CA GLU A 758 -22.27 21.79 23.10
C GLU A 758 -22.25 23.31 22.91
N GLY A 759 -21.73 23.80 21.79
CA GLY A 759 -21.79 25.23 21.46
C GLY A 759 -23.25 25.72 21.35
N LEU A 760 -24.14 24.85 20.89
CA LEU A 760 -25.59 25.05 20.83
C LEU A 760 -26.33 24.75 22.14
N ALA A 761 -25.60 24.45 23.22
CA ALA A 761 -26.17 24.02 24.51
C ALA A 761 -27.09 22.78 24.43
N ASP A 762 -26.95 21.95 23.39
CA ASP A 762 -27.59 20.64 23.25
C ASP A 762 -26.76 19.59 24.01
N TRP A 763 -26.78 19.70 25.35
CA TRP A 763 -25.91 18.93 26.25
C TRP A 763 -26.11 17.42 26.13
N LYS A 764 -27.36 16.98 25.92
CA LYS A 764 -27.68 15.56 25.78
C LYS A 764 -27.06 14.97 24.53
N ALA A 765 -27.25 15.62 23.37
CA ALA A 765 -26.64 15.16 22.13
C ALA A 765 -25.10 15.23 22.21
N SER A 766 -24.56 16.30 22.84
CA SER A 766 -23.12 16.44 23.05
C SER A 766 -22.52 15.27 23.86
N GLU A 767 -23.18 14.87 24.95
CA GLU A 767 -22.79 13.72 25.77
C GLU A 767 -22.84 12.42 24.97
N GLU A 768 -23.94 12.19 24.25
CA GLU A 768 -24.14 10.97 23.45
C GLU A 768 -22.96 10.78 22.49
N TRP A 769 -22.62 11.80 21.69
CA TRP A 769 -21.48 11.73 20.77
C TRP A 769 -20.14 11.49 21.48
N MET A 770 -19.91 12.13 22.63
CA MET A 770 -18.65 11.97 23.37
C MET A 770 -18.51 10.60 24.03
N ARG A 771 -19.62 10.06 24.57
CA ARG A 771 -19.70 8.71 25.12
C ARG A 771 -19.39 7.69 24.04
N GLU A 772 -20.02 7.81 22.87
CA GLU A 772 -19.78 6.92 21.74
C GLU A 772 -18.34 6.98 21.26
N LYS A 773 -17.75 8.18 21.16
CA LYS A 773 -16.33 8.34 20.83
C LYS A 773 -15.44 7.59 21.81
N SER A 774 -15.67 7.75 23.10
CA SER A 774 -14.81 7.16 24.13
C SER A 774 -14.98 5.64 24.19
N THR A 775 -16.20 5.15 24.02
CA THR A 775 -16.54 3.72 24.09
C THR A 775 -16.03 2.95 22.86
N ASN A 776 -16.15 3.53 21.67
CA ASN A 776 -15.70 2.90 20.42
C ASN A 776 -14.18 3.02 20.20
N TYR A 777 -13.52 3.99 20.84
CA TYR A 777 -12.07 4.21 20.73
C TYR A 777 -11.39 4.29 22.12
N PRO A 778 -11.48 3.23 22.93
CA PRO A 778 -11.06 3.28 24.33
C PRO A 778 -9.54 3.45 24.49
N THR A 779 -8.70 3.06 23.51
CA THR A 779 -7.25 3.25 23.61
C THR A 779 -6.81 4.69 23.32
N GLY A 780 -7.47 5.37 22.38
CA GLY A 780 -7.11 6.73 21.95
C GLY A 780 -7.91 7.84 22.64
N SER A 781 -9.16 7.54 22.99
CA SER A 781 -10.16 8.53 23.45
C SER A 781 -10.97 8.09 24.67
N GLY A 782 -10.67 6.96 25.32
CA GLY A 782 -11.43 6.46 26.47
C GLY A 782 -11.55 7.44 27.66
N ILE A 783 -10.62 8.39 27.78
CA ILE A 783 -10.63 9.46 28.79
C ILE A 783 -11.54 10.64 28.44
N ASP A 784 -11.89 10.85 27.17
CA ASP A 784 -12.48 12.10 26.69
C ASP A 784 -13.90 12.32 27.25
N TRP A 785 -14.72 11.27 27.42
CA TRP A 785 -16.04 11.36 28.05
C TRP A 785 -15.95 11.75 29.53
N TYR A 786 -14.96 11.25 30.26
CA TYR A 786 -14.74 11.64 31.65
C TYR A 786 -14.35 13.11 31.76
N LEU A 787 -13.45 13.58 30.88
CA LEU A 787 -13.08 14.99 30.82
C LEU A 787 -14.30 15.85 30.48
N TRP A 788 -15.13 15.41 29.53
CA TRP A 788 -16.39 16.07 29.23
C TRP A 788 -17.31 16.17 30.46
N CYS A 789 -17.56 15.08 31.18
CA CYS A 789 -18.42 15.08 32.37
C CYS A 789 -17.89 16.03 33.46
N LYS A 790 -16.58 15.99 33.74
CA LYS A 790 -15.94 16.88 34.72
C LYS A 790 -16.00 18.34 34.30
N ARG A 791 -15.83 18.62 33.01
CA ARG A 791 -15.84 19.97 32.45
C ARG A 791 -17.24 20.58 32.42
N THR A 792 -18.27 19.80 32.11
CA THR A 792 -19.65 20.31 31.96
C THR A 792 -20.47 20.24 33.24
N GLY A 793 -20.07 19.37 34.18
CA GLY A 793 -20.88 19.03 35.36
C GLY A 793 -22.06 18.12 35.03
N ARG A 794 -22.07 17.48 33.85
CA ARG A 794 -23.19 16.69 33.32
C ARG A 794 -22.77 15.26 32.96
N GLY A 795 -23.75 14.40 32.75
CA GLY A 795 -23.58 13.03 32.26
C GLY A 795 -23.26 11.97 33.30
N ASP A 796 -23.05 10.73 32.84
CA ASP A 796 -22.73 9.58 33.70
C ASP A 796 -21.24 9.55 34.07
N LEU A 797 -20.89 10.31 35.11
CA LEU A 797 -19.51 10.45 35.57
C LEU A 797 -18.88 9.12 36.00
N ASP A 798 -19.64 8.20 36.60
CA ASP A 798 -19.09 6.97 37.14
C ASP A 798 -18.72 5.99 36.03
N ALA A 799 -19.59 5.84 35.01
CA ALA A 799 -19.27 5.07 33.81
C ALA A 799 -18.07 5.65 33.07
N ALA A 800 -18.06 6.98 32.87
CA ALA A 800 -16.97 7.68 32.20
C ALA A 800 -15.64 7.54 32.98
N ARG A 801 -15.66 7.64 34.31
CA ARG A 801 -14.47 7.48 35.18
C ARG A 801 -13.87 6.09 35.04
N LYS A 802 -14.69 5.04 34.97
CA LYS A 802 -14.21 3.66 34.78
C LYS A 802 -13.41 3.53 33.48
N LEU A 803 -13.95 4.06 32.38
CA LEU A 803 -13.30 4.02 31.08
C LEU A 803 -12.00 4.84 31.04
N ALA A 804 -11.99 6.02 31.68
CA ALA A 804 -10.79 6.84 31.83
C ALA A 804 -9.70 6.16 32.66
N LEU A 805 -10.07 5.45 33.73
CA LEU A 805 -9.12 4.67 34.53
C LEU A 805 -8.48 3.56 33.68
N GLU A 806 -9.28 2.82 32.91
CA GLU A 806 -8.77 1.81 31.99
C GLU A 806 -7.83 2.42 30.94
N TYR A 807 -8.19 3.58 30.36
CA TYR A 807 -7.30 4.34 29.48
C TYR A 807 -5.97 4.64 30.17
N CYS A 808 -5.98 5.21 31.38
CA CYS A 808 -4.75 5.57 32.10
C CYS A 808 -3.91 4.36 32.50
N GLN A 809 -4.53 3.21 32.80
CA GLN A 809 -3.84 1.97 33.12
C GLN A 809 -3.19 1.34 31.88
N ARG A 810 -3.94 1.21 30.79
CA ARG A 810 -3.45 0.68 29.51
C ARG A 810 -2.34 1.54 28.92
N ASN A 811 -2.48 2.85 29.01
CA ASN A 811 -1.52 3.83 28.54
C ASN A 811 -0.50 4.25 29.62
N SER A 812 -0.31 3.44 30.68
CA SER A 812 0.63 3.77 31.74
C SER A 812 2.08 3.95 31.23
N GLU A 813 2.41 3.32 30.11
CA GLU A 813 3.70 3.40 29.42
C GLU A 813 3.75 4.40 28.26
N THR A 814 2.67 5.12 27.93
CA THR A 814 2.70 6.07 26.79
C THR A 814 3.76 7.14 27.02
N LYS A 815 4.67 7.27 26.05
CA LYS A 815 5.76 8.26 26.07
C LYS A 815 5.39 9.57 25.40
N THR A 816 4.19 9.69 24.83
CA THR A 816 3.78 10.92 24.15
C THR A 816 3.41 11.99 25.17
N ALA A 817 3.86 13.22 24.93
CA ALA A 817 3.58 14.35 25.83
C ALA A 817 2.07 14.58 26.01
N LYS A 818 1.29 14.48 24.93
CA LYS A 818 -0.17 14.62 24.97
C LYS A 818 -0.86 13.56 25.84
N GLY A 819 -0.46 12.29 25.73
CA GLY A 819 -1.04 11.22 26.57
C GLY A 819 -0.69 11.40 28.05
N LEU A 820 0.55 11.80 28.33
CA LEU A 820 1.02 12.11 29.68
C LEU A 820 0.31 13.34 30.27
N ALA A 821 0.06 14.38 29.48
CA ALA A 821 -0.68 15.57 29.89
C ALA A 821 -2.13 15.23 30.26
N LYS A 822 -2.86 14.49 29.40
CA LYS A 822 -4.22 14.01 29.69
C LYS A 822 -4.28 13.17 30.97
N ARG A 823 -3.28 12.30 31.18
CA ARG A 823 -3.16 11.52 32.42
C ARG A 823 -2.91 12.42 33.64
N GLY A 824 -2.09 13.46 33.49
CA GLY A 824 -1.90 14.50 34.50
C GLY A 824 -3.21 15.21 34.86
N THR A 825 -4.00 15.58 33.85
CA THR A 825 -5.35 16.15 34.01
C THR A 825 -6.28 15.21 34.76
N TYR A 826 -6.31 13.92 34.40
CA TYR A 826 -7.11 12.90 35.11
C TYR A 826 -6.77 12.85 36.60
N PHE A 827 -5.48 12.71 36.93
CA PHE A 827 -5.05 12.64 38.32
C PHE A 827 -5.33 13.93 39.09
N LEU A 828 -5.21 15.09 38.42
CA LEU A 828 -5.59 16.36 39.03
C LEU A 828 -7.08 16.42 39.35
N LEU A 829 -7.95 15.94 38.45
CA LEU A 829 -9.41 15.89 38.63
C LEU A 829 -9.89 14.85 39.67
N GLU A 830 -9.02 13.92 40.03
CA GLU A 830 -9.20 12.90 41.08
C GLU A 830 -8.41 13.25 42.35
N ASP A 831 -7.95 14.50 42.50
CA ASP A 831 -7.22 15.03 43.66
C ASP A 831 -5.93 14.25 44.02
N GLN A 832 -5.30 13.61 43.03
CA GLN A 832 -4.03 12.88 43.16
C GLN A 832 -2.86 13.75 42.70
N LEU A 833 -2.60 14.82 43.46
CA LEU A 833 -1.69 15.92 43.09
C LEU A 833 -0.25 15.46 42.77
N ASP A 834 0.31 14.52 43.53
CA ASP A 834 1.66 14.00 43.29
C ASP A 834 1.77 13.30 41.93
N LYS A 835 0.78 12.47 41.58
CA LYS A 835 0.75 11.75 40.29
C LYS A 835 0.46 12.70 39.12
N ALA A 836 -0.35 13.74 39.36
CA ALA A 836 -0.58 14.79 38.39
C ALA A 836 0.72 15.55 38.09
N LEU A 837 1.44 16.00 39.12
CA LEU A 837 2.73 16.66 39.00
C LEU A 837 3.76 15.79 38.27
N GLU A 838 3.87 14.51 38.64
CA GLU A 838 4.76 13.56 37.97
C GLU A 838 4.41 13.41 36.48
N SER A 839 3.13 13.28 36.15
CA SER A 839 2.70 13.10 34.75
C SER A 839 2.94 14.36 33.91
N PHE A 840 2.66 15.56 34.43
CA PHE A 840 2.95 16.81 33.72
C PHE A 840 4.45 17.07 33.56
N ARG A 841 5.30 16.69 34.54
CA ARG A 841 6.77 16.73 34.38
C ARG A 841 7.22 15.81 33.25
N LYS A 842 6.77 14.55 33.25
CA LYS A 842 7.09 13.60 32.17
C LYS A 842 6.60 14.09 30.81
N ALA A 843 5.42 14.71 30.75
CA ALA A 843 4.90 15.30 29.52
C ALA A 843 5.82 16.41 29.01
N PHE A 844 6.23 17.31 29.89
CA PHE A 844 7.15 18.41 29.56
C PHE A 844 8.55 17.92 29.16
N ASP A 845 9.07 16.89 29.83
CA ASP A 845 10.36 16.30 29.49
C ASP A 845 10.33 15.57 28.13
N ALA A 846 9.18 14.98 27.76
CA ALA A 846 9.00 14.32 26.47
C ALA A 846 8.88 15.33 25.32
N GLU A 847 8.09 16.39 25.51
CA GLU A 847 7.95 17.51 24.56
C GLU A 847 7.64 18.79 25.35
N PRO A 848 8.61 19.73 25.47
CA PRO A 848 8.41 20.97 26.19
C PRO A 848 7.23 21.74 25.62
N SER A 849 6.24 22.02 26.47
CA SER A 849 5.06 22.80 26.12
C SER A 849 4.65 23.68 27.28
N TYR A 850 4.10 24.85 26.97
CA TYR A 850 3.66 25.80 27.99
C TYR A 850 2.63 25.21 28.95
N PHE A 851 1.65 24.46 28.44
CA PHE A 851 0.60 23.89 29.28
C PHE A 851 1.18 22.91 30.30
N ALA A 852 1.94 21.90 29.86
CA ALA A 852 2.54 20.93 30.77
C ALA A 852 3.51 21.59 31.77
N GLY A 853 4.34 22.52 31.29
CA GLY A 853 5.29 23.25 32.12
C GLY A 853 4.61 24.12 33.17
N MET A 854 3.61 24.92 32.79
CA MET A 854 2.86 25.77 33.72
C MET A 854 2.06 24.95 34.74
N MET A 855 1.45 23.84 34.32
CA MET A 855 0.76 22.93 35.23
C MET A 855 1.71 22.33 36.27
N ALA A 856 2.89 21.88 35.83
CA ALA A 856 3.92 21.37 36.73
C ALA A 856 4.44 22.46 37.70
N VAL A 857 4.64 23.70 37.23
CA VAL A 857 5.02 24.84 38.08
C VAL A 857 3.95 25.17 39.12
N GLN A 858 2.68 25.14 38.74
CA GLN A 858 1.57 25.39 39.65
C GLN A 858 1.46 24.30 40.72
N LEU A 859 1.48 23.02 40.33
CA LEU A 859 1.35 21.90 41.26
C LEU A 859 2.55 21.77 42.20
N ALA A 860 3.76 22.14 41.76
CA ALA A 860 4.94 22.19 42.62
C ALA A 860 4.89 23.33 43.69
N ARG A 861 3.84 24.16 43.72
CA ARG A 861 3.62 25.13 44.81
C ARG A 861 3.12 24.49 46.07
N GLU A 862 2.23 23.53 45.96
CA GLU A 862 1.58 22.86 47.08
C GLU A 862 2.58 22.14 48.01
N PRO A 863 3.59 21.39 47.51
CA PRO A 863 4.64 20.83 48.35
C PRO A 863 5.78 21.82 48.70
N ASN A 864 5.67 23.09 48.31
CA ASN A 864 6.71 24.11 48.42
C ASN A 864 8.06 23.74 47.74
N ASP A 865 8.01 23.03 46.62
CA ASP A 865 9.19 22.58 45.85
C ASP A 865 9.73 23.72 44.96
N ALA A 866 10.37 24.70 45.58
CA ALA A 866 10.91 25.88 44.89
C ALA A 866 11.97 25.52 43.83
N ALA A 867 12.79 24.50 44.10
CA ALA A 867 13.85 24.07 43.19
C ALA A 867 13.29 23.54 41.86
N SER A 868 12.27 22.68 41.91
CA SER A 868 11.66 22.18 40.68
C SER A 868 10.90 23.25 39.91
N ARG A 869 10.25 24.20 40.60
CA ARG A 869 9.61 25.35 39.93
C ARG A 869 10.61 26.15 39.12
N GLU A 870 11.74 26.52 39.73
CA GLU A 870 12.75 27.31 39.02
C GLU A 870 13.37 26.51 37.87
N LYS A 871 13.64 25.21 38.07
CA LYS A 871 14.12 24.32 37.01
C LYS A 871 13.20 24.32 35.78
N ILE A 872 11.88 24.14 35.97
CA ILE A 872 10.92 24.12 34.86
C ILE A 872 10.83 25.49 34.19
N ILE A 873 10.82 26.58 34.96
CA ILE A 873 10.79 27.94 34.41
C ILE A 873 12.03 28.22 33.57
N SER A 874 13.22 27.85 34.05
CA SER A 874 14.47 27.95 33.29
C SER A 874 14.42 27.14 32.00
N ALA A 875 13.87 25.92 32.04
CA ALA A 875 13.72 25.08 30.86
C ALA A 875 12.75 25.68 29.83
N ILE A 876 11.65 26.30 30.26
CA ILE A 876 10.75 27.02 29.35
C ILE A 876 11.47 28.21 28.71
N LYS A 877 12.25 28.97 29.48
CA LYS A 877 13.04 30.08 28.91
C LYS A 877 14.05 29.59 27.88
N GLU A 878 14.77 28.50 28.18
CA GLU A 878 15.72 27.89 27.23
C GLU A 878 15.02 27.41 25.95
N MET A 879 13.83 26.81 26.08
CA MET A 879 13.00 26.42 24.93
C MET A 879 12.68 27.63 24.04
N VAL A 880 12.30 28.78 24.62
CA VAL A 880 12.02 30.01 23.87
C VAL A 880 13.28 30.54 23.18
N GLU A 881 14.41 30.59 23.86
CA GLU A 881 15.66 31.06 23.23
C GLU A 881 16.07 30.16 22.05
N LYS A 882 15.90 28.84 22.17
CA LYS A 882 16.11 27.92 21.04
C LYS A 882 15.10 28.12 19.91
N ALA A 883 13.85 28.45 20.23
CA ALA A 883 12.83 28.72 19.23
C ALA A 883 13.14 29.99 18.41
N ARG A 884 13.69 31.02 19.06
CA ARG A 884 14.13 32.28 18.41
C ARG A 884 15.24 32.11 17.38
N GLU A 885 16.00 31.03 17.46
CA GLU A 885 17.04 30.71 16.46
C GLU A 885 16.43 30.24 15.12
N LYS A 886 15.12 29.95 15.07
CA LYS A 886 14.45 29.51 13.85
C LYS A 886 14.10 30.69 12.93
N PRO A 887 14.30 30.57 11.60
CA PRO A 887 14.02 31.65 10.65
C PRO A 887 12.56 32.11 10.59
N ASP A 888 11.62 31.24 10.95
CA ASP A 888 10.17 31.40 10.84
C ASP A 888 9.47 31.70 12.18
N TYR A 889 10.24 32.09 13.20
CA TYR A 889 9.73 32.36 14.54
C TYR A 889 8.84 33.61 14.60
N ASP A 890 7.53 33.45 14.92
CA ASP A 890 6.58 34.55 15.07
C ASP A 890 6.58 35.23 16.46
N GLY A 891 7.14 34.54 17.46
CA GLY A 891 7.28 34.97 18.86
C GLY A 891 6.02 35.28 19.66
N LYS A 892 4.84 35.44 19.06
CA LYS A 892 3.63 35.92 19.74
C LYS A 892 3.22 35.01 20.89
N ARG A 893 3.24 33.68 20.66
CA ARG A 893 2.92 32.68 21.68
C ARG A 893 3.91 32.70 22.84
N ASP A 894 5.19 32.87 22.54
CA ASP A 894 6.25 32.79 23.52
C ASP A 894 6.32 34.06 24.37
N GLU A 895 6.05 35.23 23.77
CA GLU A 895 5.87 36.50 24.48
C GLU A 895 4.71 36.42 25.48
N ALA A 896 3.55 35.91 25.04
CA ALA A 896 2.41 35.68 25.91
C ALA A 896 2.74 34.68 27.04
N GLY A 897 3.38 33.55 26.71
CA GLY A 897 3.76 32.53 27.67
C GLY A 897 4.75 33.02 28.72
N LEU A 898 5.77 33.77 28.32
CA LEU A 898 6.74 34.41 29.22
C LEU A 898 6.08 35.48 30.10
N ALA A 899 5.17 36.28 29.55
CA ALA A 899 4.43 37.29 30.33
C ALA A 899 3.55 36.66 31.41
N VAL A 900 2.89 35.53 31.10
CA VAL A 900 2.11 34.74 32.07
C VAL A 900 3.02 34.11 33.12
N LEU A 901 4.18 33.56 32.74
CA LEU A 901 5.14 33.01 33.71
C LEU A 901 5.67 34.07 34.68
N GLU A 902 6.02 35.25 34.16
CA GLU A 902 6.47 36.36 35.00
C GLU A 902 5.36 36.83 35.94
N TRP A 903 4.13 36.95 35.41
CA TRP A 903 2.98 37.28 36.22
C TRP A 903 2.69 36.23 37.31
N LEU A 904 2.88 34.93 37.02
CA LEU A 904 2.75 33.89 38.03
C LEU A 904 3.74 34.10 39.18
N LYS A 905 4.93 34.66 38.93
CA LYS A 905 5.93 35.00 39.96
C LYS A 905 5.50 36.21 40.80
N THR A 906 5.06 37.30 40.17
CA THR A 906 4.75 38.55 40.86
C THR A 906 3.40 38.54 41.56
N GLY A 907 2.38 37.92 40.94
CA GLY A 907 1.00 37.95 41.43
C GLY A 907 0.34 39.34 41.35
N ASP A 908 0.86 40.25 40.52
CA ASP A 908 0.31 41.59 40.34
C ASP A 908 -1.04 41.55 39.61
N THR A 909 -2.11 41.91 40.30
CA THR A 909 -3.49 41.91 39.78
C THR A 909 -3.98 43.31 39.41
N SER A 910 -3.10 44.27 39.15
CA SER A 910 -3.49 45.58 38.64
C SER A 910 -4.26 45.44 37.31
N PRO A 911 -5.32 46.24 37.08
CA PRO A 911 -6.07 46.22 35.83
C PRO A 911 -5.18 46.37 34.60
N GLU A 912 -4.17 47.25 34.67
CA GLU A 912 -3.22 47.51 33.58
C GLU A 912 -2.38 46.27 33.24
N ARG A 913 -1.98 45.48 34.25
CA ARG A 913 -1.21 44.25 34.04
C ARG A 913 -2.07 43.16 33.40
N LEU A 914 -3.31 43.01 33.85
CA LEU A 914 -4.25 42.02 33.31
C LEU A 914 -4.68 42.38 31.88
N GLU A 915 -4.91 43.66 31.58
CA GLU A 915 -5.21 44.15 30.23
C GLU A 915 -4.02 43.90 29.28
N LYS A 916 -2.79 44.12 29.74
CA LYS A 916 -1.59 43.78 28.96
C LYS A 916 -1.51 42.28 28.65
N LEU A 917 -1.83 41.41 29.62
CA LEU A 917 -1.87 39.97 29.38
C LEU A 917 -2.96 39.61 28.37
N ASP A 918 -4.15 40.20 28.48
CA ASP A 918 -5.24 39.99 27.53
C ASP A 918 -4.80 40.36 26.11
N GLY A 919 -4.13 41.49 25.91
CA GLY A 919 -3.62 41.93 24.60
C GLY A 919 -2.55 41.00 24.01
N LEU A 920 -1.69 40.40 24.84
CA LEU A 920 -0.69 39.41 24.39
C LEU A 920 -1.31 38.04 24.07
N VAL A 921 -2.35 37.65 24.81
CA VAL A 921 -3.02 36.36 24.63
C VAL A 921 -4.00 36.40 23.45
N ALA A 922 -4.69 37.52 23.19
CA ALA A 922 -5.69 37.62 22.14
C ALA A 922 -5.24 37.13 20.74
N PRO A 923 -4.02 37.45 20.23
CA PRO A 923 -3.61 37.11 18.88
C PRO A 923 -3.04 35.69 18.70
N ILE A 924 -2.91 34.89 19.76
CA ILE A 924 -2.30 33.54 19.67
C ILE A 924 -3.35 32.45 19.37
N ASP A 925 -2.87 31.23 19.09
CA ASP A 925 -3.73 30.08 18.81
C ASP A 925 -4.70 29.73 19.96
N SER A 926 -5.82 29.08 19.64
CA SER A 926 -6.88 28.78 20.59
C SER A 926 -6.44 27.90 21.77
N ALA A 927 -5.55 26.94 21.54
CA ALA A 927 -5.03 26.08 22.61
C ALA A 927 -4.13 26.88 23.57
N GLY A 928 -3.29 27.77 23.04
CA GLY A 928 -2.53 28.75 23.81
C GLY A 928 -3.44 29.65 24.65
N ARG A 929 -4.48 30.24 24.04
CA ARG A 929 -5.45 31.10 24.73
C ARG A 929 -6.14 30.38 25.89
N SER A 930 -6.62 29.16 25.65
CA SER A 930 -7.26 28.35 26.69
C SER A 930 -6.31 28.03 27.85
N ALA A 931 -5.09 27.57 27.53
CA ALA A 931 -4.09 27.23 28.53
C ALA A 931 -3.69 28.44 29.41
N PHE A 932 -3.38 29.57 28.78
CA PHE A 932 -2.93 30.77 29.49
C PHE A 932 -4.03 31.37 30.35
N THR A 933 -5.26 31.45 29.84
CA THR A 933 -6.38 31.99 30.63
C THR A 933 -6.79 31.08 31.78
N TYR A 934 -6.77 29.75 31.62
CA TYR A 934 -6.97 28.85 32.75
C TYR A 934 -5.91 29.06 33.85
N VAL A 935 -4.63 29.16 33.46
CA VAL A 935 -3.52 29.38 34.39
C VAL A 935 -3.67 30.71 35.14
N VAL A 936 -4.10 31.78 34.45
CA VAL A 936 -4.41 33.08 35.05
C VAL A 936 -5.59 32.97 36.02
N GLY A 937 -6.71 32.39 35.60
CA GLY A 937 -7.89 32.21 36.44
C GLY A 937 -7.58 31.43 37.72
N ARG A 938 -6.82 30.33 37.62
CA ARG A 938 -6.44 29.52 38.80
C ARG A 938 -5.61 30.31 39.81
N LYS A 939 -4.67 31.14 39.34
CA LYS A 939 -3.85 31.97 40.23
C LYS A 939 -4.66 33.11 40.85
N LEU A 940 -5.58 33.74 40.12
CA LEU A 940 -6.50 34.75 40.68
C LEU A 940 -7.39 34.17 41.78
N ALA A 941 -7.92 32.96 41.58
CA ALA A 941 -8.67 32.25 42.62
C ALA A 941 -7.82 32.00 43.87
N ALA A 942 -6.56 31.57 43.70
CA ALA A 942 -5.62 31.38 44.80
C ALA A 942 -5.21 32.69 45.51
N LEU A 943 -5.41 33.85 44.87
CA LEU A 943 -5.22 35.18 45.46
C LEU A 943 -6.51 35.75 46.09
N GLY A 944 -7.57 34.94 46.17
CA GLY A 944 -8.85 35.37 46.76
C GLY A 944 -9.67 36.30 45.87
N GLN A 945 -9.50 36.23 44.54
CA GLN A 945 -10.25 37.03 43.56
C GLN A 945 -11.14 36.14 42.67
N PRO A 946 -12.20 35.53 43.23
CA PRO A 946 -12.99 34.53 42.53
C PRO A 946 -13.74 35.08 41.31
N GLU A 947 -14.26 36.30 41.35
CA GLU A 947 -15.01 36.93 40.24
C GLU A 947 -14.08 37.20 39.04
N ALA A 948 -12.87 37.70 39.31
CA ALA A 948 -11.85 37.90 38.28
C ALA A 948 -11.40 36.55 37.70
N ALA A 949 -11.25 35.51 38.53
CA ALA A 949 -10.92 34.17 38.06
C ALA A 949 -11.98 33.59 37.12
N GLU A 950 -13.26 33.80 37.43
CA GLU A 950 -14.37 33.33 36.61
C GLU A 950 -14.34 33.90 35.20
N LYS A 951 -14.07 35.21 35.05
CA LYS A 951 -13.88 35.85 33.74
C LYS A 951 -12.88 35.07 32.87
N TYR A 952 -11.74 34.69 33.44
CA TYR A 952 -10.70 33.96 32.72
C TYR A 952 -11.06 32.49 32.47
N TRP A 953 -11.76 31.82 33.39
CA TRP A 953 -12.23 30.46 33.16
C TRP A 953 -13.30 30.37 32.07
N ARG A 954 -14.21 31.35 31.99
CA ARG A 954 -15.16 31.46 30.89
C ARG A 954 -14.43 31.64 29.56
N ARG A 955 -13.46 32.55 29.50
CA ARG A 955 -12.61 32.74 28.31
C ARG A 955 -11.80 31.50 27.91
N ALA A 956 -11.37 30.68 28.88
CA ALA A 956 -10.71 29.42 28.60
C ALA A 956 -11.66 28.39 27.97
N LEU A 957 -12.93 28.40 28.39
CA LEU A 957 -13.99 27.49 27.95
C LEU A 957 -14.57 27.85 26.57
N VAL A 958 -14.51 29.11 26.16
CA VAL A 958 -15.16 29.60 24.92
C VAL A 958 -14.21 29.62 23.69
N THR A 959 -13.02 29.03 23.82
CA THR A 959 -12.10 28.89 22.70
C THR A 959 -12.51 27.76 21.75
N PRO A 960 -12.40 27.93 20.41
CA PRO A 960 -12.45 26.82 19.48
C PRO A 960 -11.40 25.76 19.88
N GLY A 961 -11.83 24.63 20.44
CA GLY A 961 -10.93 23.67 21.09
C GLY A 961 -11.08 23.51 22.61
N TYR A 962 -12.22 23.84 23.20
CA TYR A 962 -12.49 23.65 24.64
C TYR A 962 -12.46 22.18 25.13
N HIS A 963 -12.25 21.22 24.24
CA HIS A 963 -11.92 19.84 24.60
C HIS A 963 -10.44 19.68 25.02
N THR A 964 -9.69 20.77 25.11
CA THR A 964 -8.35 20.79 25.71
C THR A 964 -8.42 20.55 27.22
N ASP A 965 -7.31 20.05 27.75
CA ASP A 965 -7.14 19.83 29.19
C ASP A 965 -7.36 21.11 30.00
N ALA A 966 -6.92 22.27 29.50
CA ALA A 966 -7.08 23.57 30.16
C ALA A 966 -8.56 23.99 30.28
N ALA A 967 -9.31 23.90 29.19
CA ALA A 967 -10.74 24.19 29.20
C ALA A 967 -11.53 23.18 30.06
N THR A 968 -11.09 21.93 30.14
CA THR A 968 -11.63 20.93 31.08
C THR A 968 -11.49 21.39 32.52
N LEU A 969 -10.29 21.81 32.91
CA LEU A 969 -10.03 22.27 34.26
C LEU A 969 -10.80 23.57 34.56
N ALA A 970 -10.86 24.51 33.61
CA ALA A 970 -11.65 25.74 33.74
C ALA A 970 -13.15 25.46 33.91
N GLY A 971 -13.71 24.59 33.08
CA GLY A 971 -15.13 24.19 33.16
C GLY A 971 -15.45 23.48 34.47
N MET A 972 -14.54 22.65 34.99
CA MET A 972 -14.69 22.01 36.29
C MET A 972 -14.74 23.03 37.44
N GLU A 973 -13.92 24.08 37.41
CA GLU A 973 -13.98 25.16 38.40
C GLU A 973 -15.30 25.96 38.33
N LEU A 974 -15.83 26.19 37.11
CA LEU A 974 -17.14 26.81 36.91
C LEU A 974 -18.28 25.90 37.41
N ALA A 975 -18.24 24.60 37.07
CA ALA A 975 -19.23 23.62 37.49
C ALA A 975 -19.26 23.44 39.03
N LYS A 976 -18.09 23.49 39.70
CA LYS A 976 -18.04 23.51 41.17
C LYS A 976 -18.78 24.70 41.78
N ARG A 977 -18.76 25.86 41.12
CA ARG A 977 -19.41 27.09 41.61
C ARG A 977 -20.90 27.13 41.31
N HIS A 978 -21.27 26.75 40.09
CA HIS A 978 -22.61 27.00 39.54
C HIS A 978 -23.43 25.73 39.34
N GLY A 979 -22.88 24.56 39.68
CA GLY A 979 -23.47 23.23 39.40
C GLY A 979 -23.17 22.74 37.98
N THR A 980 -23.04 23.66 37.03
CA THR A 980 -22.69 23.40 35.63
C THR A 980 -21.68 24.43 35.13
N SER A 981 -20.91 24.13 34.08
CA SER A 981 -19.92 25.11 33.57
C SER A 981 -20.54 26.24 32.78
N ARG A 982 -21.73 26.02 32.21
CA ARG A 982 -22.56 26.97 31.47
C ARG A 982 -24.05 26.68 31.70
N PRO A 983 -24.92 27.71 31.67
CA PRO A 983 -26.38 27.54 31.70
C PRO A 983 -26.91 26.66 30.57
N ASP A 984 -28.11 26.11 30.73
CA ASP A 984 -28.71 25.19 29.73
C ASP A 984 -29.16 25.88 28.44
N ASP A 985 -29.39 27.19 28.48
CA ASP A 985 -29.87 28.05 27.40
C ASP A 985 -28.82 29.03 26.86
N ASP A 986 -27.58 28.91 27.35
CA ASP A 986 -26.44 29.72 26.94
C ASP A 986 -25.87 29.18 25.62
N VAL A 987 -26.39 29.62 24.49
CA VAL A 987 -25.85 29.29 23.15
C VAL A 987 -24.66 30.20 22.87
N LEU A 988 -23.54 29.63 22.42
CA LEU A 988 -22.40 30.46 22.01
C LEU A 988 -22.75 31.27 20.76
N ASP A 989 -22.34 32.54 20.73
CA ASP A 989 -22.42 33.40 19.54
C ASP A 989 -21.05 33.98 19.14
N GLU A 990 -21.04 35.01 18.30
CA GLU A 990 -19.80 35.68 17.86
C GLU A 990 -19.19 36.56 18.98
N GLU A 991 -20.00 37.12 19.88
CA GLU A 991 -19.53 38.00 20.98
C GLU A 991 -18.79 37.21 22.07
N ASP A 992 -19.13 35.93 22.19
CA ASP A 992 -18.46 34.95 23.04
C ASP A 992 -17.04 34.62 22.54
N LEU A 993 -16.80 34.67 21.23
CA LEU A 993 -15.51 34.34 20.65
C LEU A 993 -14.45 35.38 21.03
N TRP A 994 -13.20 34.93 21.13
CA TRP A 994 -12.09 35.87 21.28
C TRP A 994 -12.07 36.83 20.08
N PRO A 995 -11.88 38.14 20.30
CA PRO A 995 -11.82 39.10 19.21
C PRO A 995 -10.81 38.65 18.17
N LYS A 996 -11.21 38.74 16.89
CA LYS A 996 -10.31 38.44 15.78
C LYS A 996 -9.08 39.35 15.92
N PRO A 997 -7.86 38.85 15.69
CA PRO A 997 -6.70 39.72 15.58
C PRO A 997 -7.04 40.85 14.60
N ALA A 998 -6.73 42.10 14.95
CA ALA A 998 -6.92 43.19 14.01
C ALA A 998 -6.19 42.84 12.70
N GLU A 999 -6.90 42.94 11.57
CA GLU A 999 -6.29 42.74 10.24
C GLU A 999 -5.17 43.77 10.09
N GLU A 1000 -3.92 43.29 9.93
CA GLU A 1000 -2.73 44.13 9.69
C GLU A 1000 -2.62 44.56 8.22
#